data_AF-A0A1S7SJL5-F1
#
_entry.id   AF-A0A1S7SJL5-F1
#
_cell.length_a   1.000
_cell.length_b   1.000
_cell.length_c   1.000
_cell.angle_alpha   90.00
_cell.angle_beta   90.00
_cell.angle_gamma   90.00
#
_symmetry.space_group_name_H-M   'P 1'
#
loop_
_entity.id
_entity.type
_entity.pdbx_description
1 polymer ?
#
loop_
_entity_poly.entity_id
_entity_poly.type
_entity_poly.pdbx_seq_one_letter_code
_entity_poly.pdbx_strand_id
1 'polypeptide(L)'
;MGMPGWIRLAMAVPALLGVRLSLASELPPPLPADLALKSVTGVWQFIPVPLPEQNITHLALSRKNDRLFLGTRDGVASYDGVAVQVPDFVPSGSRQSIIVKSMVEVGDGAVIVGSANDSLWRWKDKQLSPLYGACPRGSGGCPTGDWALARSQAGTLYVASSRFALQQTEALSALRAAVSDVVIPVATSASFLGFAGEALVAVSQGGEVSIIDKTSGKPSSARRFDVRPNAFVRSVSFSADYIFAGTDSKCVAVPLDPAEAPTDLAAGNCRAAYRQTDGTTWLSTNALYRNEAHGWNEWSPGSVGSISANSLLDDGMSNIWVASTSGLWRYLDLSREYRFAPDDKIASVLADSGGGAIVGMMSGRVWHVDQKLRALPLFSPKQAILPASAYYQGALLAKGNDGVTWSLSADGLFKIAADAPERVADYPLPISEGSRAVASFAVSSSGEICAGLSWSTDVLCLRGGRWENVLEAPSYIGGSAIGALVFDDQGTLLSVGPLTVSLKGRHELTLGPFEPSPFGNVNLFGAVALPANVAGADAVVSGGWGRTIFLKRADDTWSIVERPAGDGQEQPYLIRSFAAHPRYGLLAATDAGIYRWEGSARDGQWRSLRNIDPRLGLGVDHIIPGTDNSLWIASGPSLTRITLPISEPKIDISGPAEGGVIDRTAIAYTINFPGLVGLPSRKTATVSYDPPIPNAARSVSGPTARIDLTDLGDQETYKVQPIVTDGFLNSATPVGSKFSVRLPFYQNPYKLSLAILALVALPLIIVTRRGPTGFLLRRVGGLRWSTAKDDPQLALEIDEVGEDAVRFEVEAPAAINLIRLAVDAPKARIEGLPKEALPFLVSIAEGQAFGDREEFDTALQRVSEVLYDEALPESVRFTTSQFESGAMSLDLSKSLLWFPLELASDGQRDPLLLRYAIGRTVSGDTLADADGLRTSRLKVAIVAPQLEPDQEQLPHVKAEAQNVADAVRAWGAEIIVVSPAATKAQVLEALCGSHLFHYAGHAEFDPLDAGESFLPLLNDRLTAKEVAEALSTRPNQLLLAFINGCGTSREASWERAEDVYGFASAFLNNASFFIGSQWPIQDEFAAPFATAFYRQIFPTSYGLWWRLIRRDELSGLSFAESLRQARHAVREMSFTSDQTWSSYVFYGDPTRRLVLG
;
A
#
# COMPACT_ATOMS: atom_id res chain seq x y z
N MET A 1 -51.31 -33.48 56.31
CA MET A 1 -52.57 -32.94 56.87
C MET A 1 -53.01 -31.75 56.01
N GLY A 2 -54.23 -31.79 55.47
CA GLY A 2 -55.07 -30.60 55.21
C GLY A 2 -54.79 -29.67 54.02
N MET A 3 -55.51 -29.90 52.91
CA MET A 3 -56.00 -28.91 51.90
C MET A 3 -56.89 -27.80 52.53
N PRO A 4 -57.37 -26.71 51.85
CA PRO A 4 -57.73 -26.53 50.41
C PRO A 4 -57.41 -25.15 49.76
N GLY A 5 -57.56 -24.92 48.44
CA GLY A 5 -58.80 -24.43 47.78
C GLY A 5 -58.52 -23.26 46.78
N TRP A 6 -58.34 -23.49 45.47
CA TRP A 6 -59.31 -23.32 44.35
C TRP A 6 -59.51 -21.90 43.73
N ILE A 7 -59.30 -21.83 42.39
CA ILE A 7 -60.04 -21.10 41.32
C ILE A 7 -59.54 -19.75 40.74
N ARG A 8 -59.57 -19.76 39.40
CA ARG A 8 -59.32 -18.79 38.31
C ARG A 8 -60.42 -17.73 38.10
N LEU A 9 -60.08 -16.57 37.51
CA LEU A 9 -60.77 -15.82 36.43
C LEU A 9 -59.98 -14.50 36.20
N ALA A 10 -59.32 -14.17 35.08
CA ALA A 10 -59.71 -14.00 33.67
C ALA A 10 -60.59 -12.75 33.37
N MET A 11 -59.98 -11.73 32.75
CA MET A 11 -60.52 -10.75 31.76
C MET A 11 -59.33 -9.90 31.29
N ALA A 12 -59.10 -9.52 30.04
CA ALA A 12 -59.54 -9.91 28.71
C ALA A 12 -58.49 -9.27 27.77
N VAL A 13 -57.81 -10.04 26.91
CA VAL A 13 -56.96 -9.46 25.85
C VAL A 13 -57.57 -9.88 24.52
N PRO A 14 -58.04 -8.94 23.68
CA PRO A 14 -58.51 -9.29 22.36
C PRO A 14 -57.30 -9.63 21.48
N ALA A 15 -57.46 -10.72 20.73
CA ALA A 15 -56.56 -11.13 19.68
C ALA A 15 -56.33 -9.98 18.68
N LEU A 16 -55.07 -9.52 18.59
CA LEU A 16 -54.58 -8.76 17.45
C LEU A 16 -53.42 -9.55 16.85
N LEU A 17 -53.71 -10.05 15.64
CA LEU A 17 -52.81 -10.62 14.65
C LEU A 17 -51.33 -10.61 15.01
N GLY A 18 -50.79 -11.81 15.25
CA GLY A 18 -49.36 -12.07 15.15
C GLY A 18 -48.91 -11.92 13.70
N VAL A 19 -48.65 -10.69 13.28
CA VAL A 19 -47.81 -10.43 12.11
C VAL A 19 -46.40 -10.79 12.53
N ARG A 20 -45.92 -11.95 12.07
CA ARG A 20 -44.48 -12.21 11.98
C ARG A 20 -43.89 -11.15 11.04
N LEU A 21 -43.44 -10.03 11.58
CA LEU A 21 -42.61 -9.06 10.85
C LEU A 21 -41.20 -9.68 10.70
N SER A 22 -41.10 -10.61 9.76
CA SER A 22 -39.84 -11.14 9.24
C SER A 22 -39.35 -10.20 8.14
N LEU A 23 -38.61 -9.14 8.50
CA LEU A 23 -38.03 -8.16 7.57
C LEU A 23 -36.81 -8.70 6.78
N ALA A 24 -36.75 -10.02 6.55
CA ALA A 24 -35.84 -10.64 5.57
C ALA A 24 -36.48 -10.74 4.16
N SER A 25 -37.76 -10.35 4.02
CA SER A 25 -38.60 -10.63 2.85
C SER A 25 -38.74 -9.49 1.82
N GLU A 26 -38.22 -8.27 2.06
CA GLU A 26 -38.36 -7.20 1.06
C GLU A 26 -37.29 -7.33 -0.05
N LEU A 27 -37.77 -7.69 -1.24
CA LEU A 27 -37.01 -7.69 -2.48
C LEU A 27 -36.68 -6.25 -2.91
N PRO A 28 -35.54 -6.01 -3.60
CA PRO A 28 -35.20 -4.69 -4.08
C PRO A 28 -36.16 -4.27 -5.20
N PRO A 29 -36.32 -2.96 -5.47
CA PRO A 29 -37.03 -2.51 -6.66
C PRO A 29 -36.32 -3.01 -7.93
N PRO A 30 -37.01 -3.10 -9.08
CA PRO A 30 -36.36 -3.45 -10.34
C PRO A 30 -35.20 -2.50 -10.69
N LEU A 31 -34.16 -3.05 -11.32
CA LEU A 31 -33.00 -2.32 -11.81
C LEU A 31 -33.45 -1.23 -12.82
N PRO A 32 -33.16 0.05 -12.56
CA PRO A 32 -33.45 1.13 -13.50
C PRO A 32 -32.70 0.97 -14.83
N ALA A 33 -33.24 1.51 -15.91
CA ALA A 33 -32.60 1.47 -17.23
C ALA A 33 -31.33 2.34 -17.30
N ASP A 34 -31.33 3.47 -16.58
CA ASP A 34 -30.23 4.44 -16.55
C ASP A 34 -29.68 4.53 -15.12
N LEU A 35 -28.43 4.11 -14.92
CA LEU A 35 -27.72 4.21 -13.65
C LEU A 35 -26.42 5.00 -13.85
N ALA A 36 -26.12 5.88 -12.90
CA ALA A 36 -24.84 6.57 -12.89
C ALA A 36 -23.72 5.56 -12.57
N LEU A 37 -22.66 5.57 -13.37
CA LEU A 37 -21.47 4.77 -13.12
C LEU A 37 -20.78 5.32 -11.87
N LYS A 38 -20.85 4.58 -10.77
CA LYS A 38 -20.16 4.93 -9.53
C LYS A 38 -18.85 4.16 -9.53
N SER A 39 -17.72 4.87 -9.68
CA SER A 39 -16.40 4.28 -9.42
C SER A 39 -16.38 3.78 -7.97
N VAL A 40 -16.23 2.48 -7.80
CA VAL A 40 -16.40 1.86 -6.48
C VAL A 40 -15.11 1.97 -5.69
N THR A 41 -15.22 2.57 -4.50
CA THR A 41 -14.21 2.51 -3.45
C THR A 41 -14.30 1.16 -2.73
N GLY A 42 -13.22 0.38 -2.79
CA GLY A 42 -13.10 -0.93 -2.13
C GLY A 42 -11.96 -1.76 -2.72
N VAL A 43 -11.66 -2.90 -2.11
CA VAL A 43 -10.55 -3.75 -2.55
C VAL A 43 -11.05 -4.79 -3.54
N TRP A 44 -10.52 -4.72 -4.76
CA TRP A 44 -10.69 -5.72 -5.80
C TRP A 44 -9.37 -6.46 -6.04
N GLN A 45 -9.46 -7.76 -6.26
CA GLN A 45 -8.32 -8.57 -6.68
C GLN A 45 -8.72 -9.46 -7.85
N PHE A 46 -7.99 -9.33 -8.95
CA PHE A 46 -8.02 -10.32 -10.02
C PHE A 46 -7.11 -11.50 -9.66
N ILE A 47 -7.61 -12.72 -9.82
CA ILE A 47 -6.87 -13.95 -9.58
C ILE A 47 -6.74 -14.69 -10.92
N PRO A 48 -5.54 -14.69 -11.52
CA PRO A 48 -5.30 -15.39 -12.77
C PRO A 48 -5.55 -16.88 -12.62
N VAL A 49 -6.33 -17.45 -13.54
CA VAL A 49 -6.60 -18.89 -13.58
C VAL A 49 -5.76 -19.52 -14.69
N PRO A 50 -4.82 -20.43 -14.39
CA PRO A 50 -3.93 -21.06 -15.36
C PRO A 50 -4.63 -22.20 -16.11
N LEU A 51 -5.84 -21.95 -16.60
CA LEU A 51 -6.57 -22.86 -17.50
C LEU A 51 -6.58 -22.25 -18.91
N PRO A 52 -6.60 -23.08 -19.98
CA PRO A 52 -6.71 -22.57 -21.35
C PRO A 52 -7.95 -21.71 -21.59
N GLU A 53 -9.03 -22.04 -20.90
CA GLU A 53 -10.27 -21.28 -20.86
C GLU A 53 -10.35 -20.50 -19.56
N GLN A 54 -10.46 -19.17 -19.66
CA GLN A 54 -10.60 -18.27 -18.51
C GLN A 54 -12.06 -17.98 -18.13
N ASN A 55 -13.01 -18.43 -18.93
CA ASN A 55 -14.44 -18.30 -18.64
C ASN A 55 -14.87 -19.25 -17.51
N ILE A 56 -14.94 -18.71 -16.28
CA ILE A 56 -15.37 -19.44 -15.10
C ILE A 56 -16.90 -19.47 -15.08
N THR A 57 -17.47 -20.67 -15.07
CA THR A 57 -18.92 -20.89 -15.12
C THR A 57 -19.51 -21.22 -13.76
N HIS A 58 -18.72 -21.85 -12.86
CA HIS A 58 -19.19 -22.32 -11.57
C HIS A 58 -18.14 -22.13 -10.47
N LEU A 59 -18.61 -21.85 -9.26
CA LEU A 59 -17.81 -21.76 -8.05
C LEU A 59 -18.36 -22.73 -7.01
N ALA A 60 -17.47 -23.35 -6.22
CA ALA A 60 -17.85 -24.10 -5.04
C ALA A 60 -16.87 -23.84 -3.90
N LEU A 61 -17.38 -23.57 -2.71
CA LEU A 61 -16.56 -23.27 -1.53
C LEU A 61 -16.44 -24.50 -0.63
N SER A 62 -15.21 -24.90 -0.31
CA SER A 62 -14.93 -25.83 0.78
C SER A 62 -14.45 -25.08 2.00
N ARG A 63 -15.30 -25.05 3.03
CA ARG A 63 -14.96 -24.43 4.32
C ARG A 63 -14.01 -25.29 5.14
N LYS A 64 -14.10 -26.62 5.01
CA LYS A 64 -13.24 -27.54 5.77
C LYS A 64 -11.77 -27.41 5.35
N ASN A 65 -11.54 -27.23 4.05
CA ASN A 65 -10.20 -27.15 3.47
C ASN A 65 -9.76 -25.72 3.12
N ASP A 66 -10.56 -24.70 3.47
CA ASP A 66 -10.40 -23.28 3.10
C ASP A 66 -10.00 -23.10 1.63
N ARG A 67 -10.77 -23.70 0.73
CA ARG A 67 -10.45 -23.78 -0.69
C ARG A 67 -11.65 -23.43 -1.55
N LEU A 68 -11.42 -22.61 -2.55
CA LEU A 68 -12.39 -22.27 -3.58
C LEU A 68 -12.15 -23.14 -4.81
N PHE A 69 -13.16 -23.85 -5.26
CA PHE A 69 -13.15 -24.67 -6.46
C PHE A 69 -13.77 -23.89 -7.63
N LEU A 70 -13.11 -23.96 -8.77
CA LEU A 70 -13.41 -23.21 -10.00
C LEU A 70 -13.73 -24.21 -11.11
N GLY A 71 -14.86 -24.02 -11.77
CA GLY A 71 -15.24 -24.78 -12.96
C GLY A 71 -15.28 -23.87 -14.18
N THR A 72 -14.71 -24.33 -15.29
CA THR A 72 -14.75 -23.63 -16.58
C THR A 72 -15.47 -24.48 -17.63
N ARG A 73 -15.40 -24.06 -18.90
CA ARG A 73 -15.90 -24.87 -20.02
C ARG A 73 -14.93 -25.96 -20.48
N ASP A 74 -13.70 -26.00 -19.98
CA ASP A 74 -12.71 -27.00 -20.40
C ASP A 74 -11.96 -27.66 -19.23
N GLY A 75 -12.32 -27.37 -17.98
CA GLY A 75 -11.65 -27.99 -16.83
C GLY A 75 -12.07 -27.45 -15.47
N VAL A 76 -11.27 -27.83 -14.48
CA VAL A 76 -11.43 -27.43 -13.07
C VAL A 76 -10.11 -26.93 -12.51
N ALA A 77 -10.19 -26.00 -11.56
CA ALA A 77 -9.06 -25.50 -10.80
C ALA A 77 -9.50 -25.18 -9.37
N SER A 78 -8.54 -25.01 -8.46
CA SER A 78 -8.83 -24.67 -7.06
C SER A 78 -7.89 -23.59 -6.57
N TYR A 79 -8.34 -22.76 -5.65
CA TYR A 79 -7.59 -21.68 -5.06
C TYR A 79 -7.64 -21.81 -3.54
N ASP A 80 -6.46 -21.85 -2.90
CA ASP A 80 -6.31 -22.00 -1.45
C ASP A 80 -5.92 -20.68 -0.75
N GLY A 81 -6.01 -19.55 -1.46
CA GLY A 81 -5.53 -18.25 -0.98
C GLY A 81 -4.06 -17.98 -1.31
N VAL A 82 -3.28 -18.98 -1.75
CA VAL A 82 -1.88 -18.78 -2.16
C VAL A 82 -1.75 -18.92 -3.66
N ALA A 83 -2.19 -20.05 -4.22
CA ALA A 83 -2.01 -20.35 -5.64
C ALA A 83 -3.21 -21.08 -6.23
N VAL A 84 -3.43 -20.87 -7.53
CA VAL A 84 -4.42 -21.65 -8.28
C VAL A 84 -3.78 -22.97 -8.72
N GLN A 85 -4.42 -24.08 -8.36
CA GLN A 85 -3.96 -25.44 -8.58
C GLN A 85 -4.93 -26.17 -9.53
N VAL A 86 -4.40 -26.67 -10.64
CA VAL A 86 -5.08 -27.55 -11.59
C VAL A 86 -4.80 -29.01 -11.19
N PRO A 87 -5.81 -29.89 -11.12
CA PRO A 87 -5.58 -31.29 -10.78
C PRO A 87 -5.02 -32.12 -11.93
N ASP A 88 -4.31 -33.17 -11.58
CA ASP A 88 -3.83 -34.19 -12.50
C ASP A 88 -4.94 -35.20 -12.81
N PHE A 89 -5.11 -35.54 -14.09
CA PHE A 89 -6.03 -36.59 -14.50
C PHE A 89 -5.47 -37.97 -14.16
N VAL A 90 -6.26 -38.80 -13.47
CA VAL A 90 -5.87 -40.16 -13.07
C VAL A 90 -6.92 -41.17 -13.55
N PRO A 91 -6.57 -42.08 -14.49
CA PRO A 91 -5.28 -42.22 -15.17
C PRO A 91 -5.02 -41.08 -16.17
N SER A 92 -3.76 -40.82 -16.53
CA SER A 92 -3.38 -39.72 -17.43
C SER A 92 -4.07 -39.74 -18.80
N GLY A 93 -4.44 -40.93 -19.30
CA GLY A 93 -5.22 -41.10 -20.53
C GLY A 93 -6.69 -40.68 -20.46
N SER A 94 -7.20 -40.30 -19.29
CA SER A 94 -8.60 -39.87 -19.11
C SER A 94 -8.84 -38.39 -19.44
N ARG A 95 -7.80 -37.62 -19.81
CA ARG A 95 -7.91 -36.18 -20.08
C ARG A 95 -8.94 -35.89 -21.19
N GLN A 96 -9.99 -35.16 -20.84
CA GLN A 96 -11.02 -34.68 -21.77
C GLN A 96 -11.49 -33.27 -21.37
N SER A 97 -12.30 -32.65 -22.25
CA SER A 97 -12.95 -31.37 -21.94
C SER A 97 -14.07 -31.58 -20.92
N ILE A 98 -13.98 -30.88 -19.78
CA ILE A 98 -14.99 -30.94 -18.72
C ILE A 98 -15.73 -29.61 -18.70
N ILE A 99 -16.91 -29.57 -19.34
CA ILE A 99 -17.81 -28.41 -19.26
C ILE A 99 -18.52 -28.48 -17.90
N VAL A 100 -17.99 -27.80 -16.88
CA VAL A 100 -18.49 -27.90 -15.51
C VAL A 100 -19.89 -27.31 -15.39
N LYS A 101 -20.78 -28.03 -14.71
CA LYS A 101 -22.18 -27.67 -14.42
C LYS A 101 -22.54 -27.71 -12.95
N SER A 102 -21.86 -28.55 -12.16
CA SER A 102 -22.02 -28.57 -10.72
C SER A 102 -20.76 -29.11 -10.05
N MET A 103 -20.51 -28.65 -8.83
CA MET A 103 -19.44 -29.14 -7.97
C MET A 103 -19.96 -29.20 -6.54
N VAL A 104 -19.66 -30.29 -5.84
CA VAL A 104 -20.04 -30.43 -4.43
C VAL A 104 -18.97 -31.16 -3.64
N GLU A 105 -18.58 -30.61 -2.49
CA GLU A 105 -17.70 -31.30 -1.54
C GLU A 105 -18.47 -32.39 -0.80
N VAL A 106 -17.90 -33.59 -0.71
CA VAL A 106 -18.46 -34.76 0.01
C VAL A 106 -17.73 -35.01 1.33
N GLY A 107 -18.25 -35.91 2.18
CA GLY A 107 -17.84 -36.04 3.59
C GLY A 107 -16.36 -36.33 3.84
N ASP A 108 -15.68 -36.98 2.89
CA ASP A 108 -14.25 -37.28 2.95
C ASP A 108 -13.35 -36.15 2.42
N GLY A 109 -13.92 -34.99 2.09
CA GLY A 109 -13.21 -33.81 1.56
C GLY A 109 -12.97 -33.83 0.05
N ALA A 110 -13.38 -34.90 -0.66
CA ALA A 110 -13.34 -34.91 -2.12
C ALA A 110 -14.42 -34.00 -2.72
N VAL A 111 -14.23 -33.57 -3.97
CA VAL A 111 -15.23 -32.83 -4.74
C VAL A 111 -15.76 -33.71 -5.86
N ILE A 112 -17.07 -33.83 -5.96
CA ILE A 112 -17.73 -34.45 -7.12
C ILE A 112 -18.03 -33.36 -8.14
N VAL A 113 -17.58 -33.56 -9.38
CA VAL A 113 -17.75 -32.63 -10.49
C VAL A 113 -18.71 -33.23 -11.50
N GLY A 114 -19.84 -32.55 -11.71
CA GLY A 114 -20.81 -32.84 -12.75
C GLY A 114 -20.60 -31.96 -13.98
N SER A 115 -20.63 -32.55 -15.17
CA SER A 115 -20.43 -31.85 -16.44
C SER A 115 -21.70 -31.78 -17.29
N ALA A 116 -21.66 -30.95 -18.35
CA ALA A 116 -22.69 -30.89 -19.40
C ALA A 116 -22.55 -32.01 -20.46
N ASN A 117 -21.40 -32.71 -20.48
CA ASN A 117 -21.11 -33.81 -21.39
C ASN A 117 -21.53 -35.16 -20.78
N ASP A 118 -22.51 -35.15 -19.88
CA ASP A 118 -23.03 -36.32 -19.18
C ASP A 118 -21.95 -37.17 -18.47
N SER A 119 -20.94 -36.51 -17.92
CA SER A 119 -19.84 -37.15 -17.17
C SER A 119 -19.76 -36.69 -15.72
N LEU A 120 -19.34 -37.60 -14.84
CA LEU A 120 -19.12 -37.38 -13.41
C LEU A 120 -17.68 -37.71 -13.05
N TRP A 121 -17.10 -36.90 -12.16
CA TRP A 121 -15.72 -37.03 -11.74
C TRP A 121 -15.58 -36.88 -10.24
N ARG A 122 -14.53 -37.49 -9.68
CA ARG A 122 -14.11 -37.32 -8.29
C ARG A 122 -12.75 -36.66 -8.25
N TRP A 123 -12.68 -35.56 -7.53
CA TRP A 123 -11.46 -34.81 -7.29
C TRP A 123 -11.04 -34.94 -5.83
N LYS A 124 -9.87 -35.53 -5.57
CA LYS A 124 -9.28 -35.63 -4.24
C LYS A 124 -7.76 -35.52 -4.32
N ASP A 125 -7.12 -34.84 -3.36
CA ASP A 125 -5.65 -34.78 -3.23
C ASP A 125 -4.91 -34.40 -4.54
N LYS A 126 -5.41 -33.38 -5.24
CA LYS A 126 -4.92 -32.91 -6.56
C LYS A 126 -5.10 -33.90 -7.71
N GLN A 127 -5.82 -35.01 -7.51
CA GLN A 127 -6.11 -36.00 -8.54
C GLN A 127 -7.58 -35.94 -8.94
N LEU A 128 -7.83 -35.89 -10.25
CA LEU A 128 -9.16 -35.92 -10.85
C LEU A 128 -9.36 -37.26 -11.58
N SER A 129 -10.35 -38.03 -11.13
CA SER A 129 -10.63 -39.38 -11.61
C SER A 129 -12.05 -39.50 -12.16
N PRO A 130 -12.26 -40.14 -13.32
CA PRO A 130 -13.59 -40.29 -13.89
C PRO A 130 -14.40 -41.32 -13.09
N LEU A 131 -15.67 -41.02 -12.82
CA LEU A 131 -16.63 -41.94 -12.22
C LEU A 131 -17.60 -42.51 -13.26
N TYR A 132 -18.01 -41.69 -14.22
CA TYR A 132 -18.98 -42.05 -15.26
C TYR A 132 -18.83 -41.15 -16.49
N GLY A 133 -19.12 -41.69 -17.68
CA GLY A 133 -19.31 -40.90 -18.91
C GLY A 133 -18.06 -40.26 -19.52
N ALA A 134 -16.85 -40.78 -19.24
CA ALA A 134 -15.63 -40.20 -19.80
C ALA A 134 -15.52 -40.42 -21.32
N CYS A 135 -15.76 -39.38 -22.13
CA CYS A 135 -15.82 -39.45 -23.59
C CYS A 135 -14.52 -38.91 -24.22
N PRO A 136 -13.68 -39.75 -24.86
CA PRO A 136 -12.41 -39.28 -25.44
C PRO A 136 -12.61 -38.21 -26.53
N ARG A 137 -11.77 -37.15 -26.53
CA ARG A 137 -11.76 -36.11 -27.58
C ARG A 137 -11.66 -36.77 -28.96
N GLY A 138 -12.60 -36.45 -29.86
CA GLY A 138 -12.57 -36.88 -31.27
C GLY A 138 -13.70 -37.83 -31.70
N SER A 139 -14.56 -38.29 -30.79
CA SER A 139 -15.76 -39.05 -31.16
C SER A 139 -16.96 -38.12 -31.33
N GLY A 140 -17.47 -37.96 -32.55
CA GLY A 140 -18.78 -37.35 -32.76
C GLY A 140 -19.83 -38.20 -32.05
N GLY A 141 -20.52 -37.64 -31.05
CA GLY A 141 -21.64 -38.33 -30.38
C GLY A 141 -21.60 -38.44 -28.85
N CYS A 142 -20.80 -37.66 -28.11
CA CYS A 142 -20.91 -37.67 -26.65
C CYS A 142 -22.33 -37.24 -26.20
N PRO A 143 -22.97 -37.96 -25.25
CA PRO A 143 -24.27 -37.56 -24.73
C PRO A 143 -24.21 -36.16 -24.11
N THR A 144 -25.25 -35.35 -24.31
CA THR A 144 -25.36 -34.03 -23.66
C THR A 144 -26.32 -34.12 -22.49
N GLY A 145 -25.90 -33.78 -21.29
CA GLY A 145 -26.72 -33.89 -20.09
C GLY A 145 -26.09 -33.10 -18.97
N ASP A 146 -26.86 -32.22 -18.32
CA ASP A 146 -26.39 -31.44 -17.18
C ASP A 146 -26.57 -32.28 -15.93
N TRP A 147 -25.49 -32.48 -15.16
CA TRP A 147 -25.58 -33.02 -13.81
C TRP A 147 -25.70 -31.88 -12.80
N ALA A 148 -26.69 -31.98 -11.91
CA ALA A 148 -26.90 -31.05 -10.79
C ALA A 148 -26.78 -31.80 -9.46
N LEU A 149 -25.99 -31.25 -8.54
CA LEU A 149 -25.56 -31.90 -7.30
C LEU A 149 -25.80 -30.95 -6.12
N ALA A 150 -26.33 -31.49 -5.02
CA ALA A 150 -26.46 -30.76 -3.75
C ALA A 150 -26.20 -31.69 -2.57
N ARG A 151 -25.58 -31.18 -1.50
CA ARG A 151 -25.29 -31.96 -0.29
C ARG A 151 -25.90 -31.30 0.93
N SER A 152 -26.60 -32.09 1.74
CA SER A 152 -27.13 -31.63 3.03
C SER A 152 -26.05 -31.65 4.11
N GLN A 153 -26.25 -30.87 5.17
CA GLN A 153 -25.39 -30.89 6.36
C GLN A 153 -25.35 -32.27 7.03
N ALA A 154 -26.42 -33.06 6.92
CA ALA A 154 -26.53 -34.41 7.45
C ALA A 154 -25.74 -35.48 6.64
N GLY A 155 -25.00 -35.09 5.59
CA GLY A 155 -24.20 -36.02 4.80
C GLY A 155 -24.99 -36.85 3.78
N THR A 156 -26.06 -36.28 3.24
CA THR A 156 -26.81 -36.85 2.09
C THR A 156 -26.50 -36.05 0.83
N LEU A 157 -26.08 -36.74 -0.23
CA LEU A 157 -25.83 -36.24 -1.58
C LEU A 157 -27.06 -36.47 -2.47
N TYR A 158 -27.63 -35.38 -2.97
CA TYR A 158 -28.74 -35.37 -3.91
C TYR A 158 -28.23 -35.15 -5.34
N VAL A 159 -28.78 -35.92 -6.28
CA VAL A 159 -28.28 -35.98 -7.65
C VAL A 159 -29.44 -35.88 -8.63
N ALA A 160 -29.39 -34.92 -9.54
CA ALA A 160 -30.34 -34.75 -10.63
C ALA A 160 -29.60 -34.67 -11.99
N SER A 161 -30.33 -34.96 -13.07
CA SER A 161 -29.85 -34.79 -14.44
C SER A 161 -30.93 -34.14 -15.31
N SER A 162 -30.53 -33.31 -16.27
CA SER A 162 -31.46 -32.70 -17.23
C SER A 162 -32.08 -33.73 -18.18
N ARG A 163 -31.43 -34.88 -18.41
CA ARG A 163 -31.96 -36.01 -19.19
C ARG A 163 -32.50 -37.10 -18.29
N PHE A 164 -33.50 -36.79 -17.48
CA PHE A 164 -34.11 -37.75 -16.56
C PHE A 164 -34.61 -39.02 -17.30
N ALA A 165 -33.78 -40.07 -17.37
CA ALA A 165 -34.04 -41.34 -18.07
C ALA A 165 -33.16 -42.50 -17.54
N LEU A 166 -33.55 -43.73 -17.92
CA LEU A 166 -33.14 -45.07 -17.44
C LEU A 166 -31.63 -45.42 -17.34
N GLN A 167 -30.70 -44.55 -17.75
CA GLN A 167 -29.25 -44.77 -17.61
C GLN A 167 -28.68 -44.35 -16.24
N GLN A 168 -29.54 -43.89 -15.32
CA GLN A 168 -29.17 -43.50 -13.95
C GLN A 168 -28.51 -44.61 -13.12
N THR A 169 -28.79 -45.89 -13.38
CA THR A 169 -28.36 -46.96 -12.46
C THR A 169 -26.84 -47.10 -12.39
N GLU A 170 -26.13 -46.98 -13.52
CA GLU A 170 -24.68 -47.10 -13.57
C GLU A 170 -24.00 -45.89 -12.90
N ALA A 171 -24.38 -44.67 -13.30
CA ALA A 171 -23.88 -43.44 -12.70
C ALA A 171 -24.13 -43.36 -11.19
N LEU A 172 -25.34 -43.71 -10.73
CA LEU A 172 -25.68 -43.75 -9.30
C LEU A 172 -24.91 -44.85 -8.55
N SER A 173 -24.66 -46.00 -9.18
CA SER A 173 -23.86 -47.07 -8.58
C SER A 173 -22.40 -46.64 -8.43
N ALA A 174 -21.82 -46.01 -9.46
CA ALA A 174 -20.48 -45.45 -9.41
C ALA A 174 -20.35 -44.37 -8.33
N LEU A 175 -21.32 -43.47 -8.23
CA LEU A 175 -21.35 -42.45 -7.17
C LEU A 175 -21.42 -43.07 -5.77
N ARG A 176 -22.36 -44.01 -5.54
CA ARG A 176 -22.50 -44.70 -4.24
C ARG A 176 -21.24 -45.46 -3.83
N ALA A 177 -20.47 -45.97 -4.79
CA ALA A 177 -19.19 -46.61 -4.51
C ALA A 177 -18.06 -45.61 -4.22
N ALA A 178 -18.16 -44.38 -4.73
CA ALA A 178 -17.11 -43.37 -4.67
C ALA A 178 -17.21 -42.41 -3.47
N VAL A 179 -18.37 -42.32 -2.82
CA VAL A 179 -18.63 -41.38 -1.71
C VAL A 179 -19.14 -42.10 -0.47
N SER A 180 -18.82 -41.57 0.71
CA SER A 180 -19.35 -42.06 2.00
C SER A 180 -20.78 -41.60 2.28
N ASP A 181 -21.23 -40.54 1.59
CA ASP A 181 -22.52 -39.90 1.79
C ASP A 181 -23.68 -40.75 1.27
N VAL A 182 -24.86 -40.59 1.88
CA VAL A 182 -26.08 -41.25 1.39
C VAL A 182 -26.47 -40.61 0.05
N VAL A 183 -26.52 -41.39 -1.04
CA VAL A 183 -26.85 -40.87 -2.37
C VAL A 183 -28.33 -41.06 -2.70
N ILE A 184 -29.08 -39.96 -2.81
CA ILE A 184 -30.51 -39.93 -3.16
C ILE A 184 -30.69 -39.33 -4.56
N PRO A 185 -31.22 -40.10 -5.54
CA PRO A 185 -31.57 -39.54 -6.83
C PRO A 185 -32.82 -38.66 -6.74
N VAL A 186 -32.78 -37.50 -7.38
CA VAL A 186 -33.92 -36.58 -7.48
C VAL A 186 -34.75 -36.97 -8.71
N ALA A 187 -36.02 -37.31 -8.48
CA ALA A 187 -36.92 -37.88 -9.47
C ALA A 187 -37.56 -36.84 -10.43
N THR A 188 -36.78 -35.83 -10.85
CA THR A 188 -37.20 -34.81 -11.82
C THR A 188 -36.02 -34.34 -12.68
N SER A 189 -36.30 -33.81 -13.87
CA SER A 189 -35.28 -33.20 -14.73
C SER A 189 -34.88 -31.84 -14.17
N ALA A 190 -33.60 -31.67 -13.85
CA ALA A 190 -33.07 -30.42 -13.32
C ALA A 190 -31.65 -30.18 -13.78
N SER A 191 -31.33 -28.91 -14.02
CA SER A 191 -29.97 -28.43 -14.33
C SER A 191 -29.34 -27.69 -13.16
N PHE A 192 -30.13 -27.28 -12.17
CA PHE A 192 -29.67 -26.67 -10.92
C PHE A 192 -30.33 -27.36 -9.74
N LEU A 193 -29.57 -27.59 -8.68
CA LEU A 193 -30.04 -28.24 -7.47
C LEU A 193 -29.33 -27.61 -6.28
N GLY A 194 -30.07 -27.25 -5.23
CA GLY A 194 -29.50 -26.59 -4.06
C GLY A 194 -30.48 -26.43 -2.92
N PHE A 195 -29.99 -25.93 -1.79
CA PHE A 195 -30.79 -25.68 -0.60
C PHE A 195 -31.17 -24.20 -0.52
N ALA A 196 -32.47 -23.94 -0.48
CA ALA A 196 -33.06 -22.64 -0.22
C ALA A 196 -33.60 -22.67 1.22
N GLY A 197 -32.76 -22.26 2.17
CA GLY A 197 -33.00 -22.52 3.60
C GLY A 197 -32.99 -24.02 3.88
N GLU A 198 -34.07 -24.53 4.46
CA GLU A 198 -34.24 -25.96 4.76
C GLU A 198 -34.80 -26.78 3.59
N ALA A 199 -35.28 -26.12 2.53
CA ALA A 199 -35.91 -26.74 1.37
C ALA A 199 -34.86 -27.14 0.33
N LEU A 200 -34.93 -28.38 -0.14
CA LEU A 200 -34.17 -28.82 -1.31
C LEU A 200 -34.95 -28.43 -2.57
N VAL A 201 -34.34 -27.67 -3.47
CA VAL A 201 -35.00 -27.12 -4.64
C VAL A 201 -34.26 -27.51 -5.91
N ALA A 202 -35.00 -28.03 -6.88
CA ALA A 202 -34.53 -28.40 -8.20
C ALA A 202 -35.10 -27.44 -9.25
N VAL A 203 -34.25 -26.94 -10.16
CA VAL A 203 -34.65 -26.01 -11.21
C VAL A 203 -34.25 -26.54 -12.59
N SER A 204 -35.20 -26.58 -13.51
CA SER A 204 -34.96 -26.98 -14.90
C SER A 204 -34.51 -25.78 -15.76
N GLN A 205 -33.86 -26.06 -16.90
CA GLN A 205 -33.50 -25.01 -17.87
C GLN A 205 -34.71 -24.21 -18.40
N GLY A 206 -35.91 -24.80 -18.36
CA GLY A 206 -37.16 -24.17 -18.80
C GLY A 206 -37.90 -23.40 -17.70
N GLY A 207 -37.27 -23.18 -16.53
CA GLY A 207 -37.85 -22.37 -15.45
C GLY A 207 -38.85 -23.11 -14.55
N GLU A 208 -38.86 -24.44 -14.58
CA GLU A 208 -39.64 -25.23 -13.62
C GLU A 208 -38.85 -25.39 -12.33
N VAL A 209 -39.47 -25.02 -11.20
CA VAL A 209 -38.93 -25.01 -9.85
C VAL A 209 -39.69 -26.04 -9.04
N SER A 210 -39.02 -27.08 -8.57
CA SER A 210 -39.60 -28.16 -7.79
C SER A 210 -39.00 -28.20 -6.39
N ILE A 211 -39.84 -28.19 -5.35
CA ILE A 211 -39.41 -28.51 -3.97
C ILE A 211 -39.35 -30.03 -3.86
N ILE A 212 -38.24 -30.56 -3.38
CA ILE A 212 -37.95 -31.99 -3.35
C ILE A 212 -38.07 -32.52 -1.92
N ASP A 213 -38.84 -33.58 -1.74
CA ASP A 213 -38.87 -34.33 -0.50
C ASP A 213 -37.51 -35.01 -0.26
N LYS A 214 -36.85 -34.61 0.83
CA LYS A 214 -35.47 -35.02 1.19
C LYS A 214 -35.32 -36.53 1.41
N THR A 215 -36.41 -37.26 1.69
CA THR A 215 -36.36 -38.70 1.97
C THR A 215 -36.53 -39.52 0.70
N SER A 216 -37.53 -39.17 -0.12
CA SER A 216 -37.91 -39.93 -1.31
C SER A 216 -37.24 -39.44 -2.59
N GLY A 217 -36.67 -38.22 -2.59
CA GLY A 217 -36.14 -37.56 -3.77
C GLY A 217 -37.20 -37.13 -4.78
N LYS A 218 -38.50 -37.26 -4.46
CA LYS A 218 -39.61 -36.89 -5.35
C LYS A 218 -40.02 -35.42 -5.16
N PRO A 219 -40.52 -34.76 -6.22
CA PRO A 219 -41.06 -33.41 -6.08
C PRO A 219 -42.32 -33.43 -5.19
N SER A 220 -42.31 -32.62 -4.12
CA SER A 220 -43.47 -32.38 -3.26
C SER A 220 -44.39 -31.29 -3.81
N SER A 221 -43.81 -30.31 -4.50
CA SER A 221 -44.52 -29.26 -5.23
C SER A 221 -43.67 -28.77 -6.39
N ALA A 222 -44.32 -28.24 -7.42
CA ALA A 222 -43.64 -27.64 -8.57
C ALA A 222 -44.38 -26.39 -9.05
N ARG A 223 -43.62 -25.39 -9.49
CA ARG A 223 -44.14 -24.17 -10.14
C ARG A 223 -43.26 -23.84 -11.33
N ARG A 224 -43.79 -23.10 -12.30
CA ARG A 224 -43.01 -22.58 -13.43
C ARG A 224 -43.07 -21.07 -13.42
N PHE A 225 -41.92 -20.41 -13.60
CA PHE A 225 -41.87 -18.99 -13.90
C PHE A 225 -41.68 -18.78 -15.40
N ASP A 226 -42.15 -17.64 -15.91
CA ASP A 226 -42.07 -17.35 -17.34
C ASP A 226 -40.61 -17.17 -17.78
N VAL A 227 -40.16 -18.10 -18.61
CA VAL A 227 -38.93 -18.01 -19.39
C VAL A 227 -39.41 -17.92 -20.83
N ARG A 228 -39.14 -16.79 -21.50
CA ARG A 228 -39.61 -16.54 -22.88
C ARG A 228 -39.31 -17.75 -23.79
N PRO A 229 -40.11 -17.98 -24.86
CA PRO A 229 -39.82 -19.04 -25.81
C PRO A 229 -38.37 -18.94 -26.33
N ASN A 230 -37.65 -20.07 -26.33
CA ASN A 230 -36.23 -20.18 -26.70
C ASN A 230 -35.23 -19.44 -25.78
N ALA A 231 -35.65 -18.99 -24.60
CA ALA A 231 -34.77 -18.56 -23.52
C ALA A 231 -34.55 -19.69 -22.51
N PHE A 232 -33.41 -19.66 -21.83
CA PHE A 232 -33.05 -20.65 -20.82
C PHE A 232 -32.62 -19.98 -19.52
N VAL A 233 -32.81 -20.71 -18.42
CA VAL A 233 -32.17 -20.38 -17.13
C VAL A 233 -30.67 -20.62 -17.26
N ARG A 234 -29.87 -19.59 -16.98
CA ARG A 234 -28.40 -19.59 -17.10
C ARG A 234 -27.70 -19.85 -15.77
N SER A 235 -28.26 -19.33 -14.69
CA SER A 235 -27.75 -19.47 -13.33
C SER A 235 -28.89 -19.43 -12.33
N VAL A 236 -28.66 -20.08 -11.19
CA VAL A 236 -29.56 -20.07 -10.05
C VAL A 236 -28.73 -19.92 -8.79
N SER A 237 -29.14 -19.01 -7.91
CA SER A 237 -28.69 -18.98 -6.52
C SER A 237 -29.86 -19.22 -5.59
N PHE A 238 -29.58 -19.83 -4.45
CA PHE A 238 -30.59 -20.25 -3.50
C PHE A 238 -30.48 -19.38 -2.23
N SER A 239 -31.59 -18.78 -1.82
CA SER A 239 -31.75 -18.01 -0.59
C SER A 239 -32.88 -18.62 0.24
N ALA A 240 -33.02 -18.25 1.51
CA ALA A 240 -33.94 -18.92 2.45
C ALA A 240 -35.39 -19.05 1.93
N ASP A 241 -35.94 -17.96 1.40
CA ASP A 241 -37.35 -17.88 0.96
C ASP A 241 -37.51 -17.71 -0.56
N TYR A 242 -36.40 -17.54 -1.29
CA TYR A 242 -36.39 -17.25 -2.72
C TYR A 242 -35.29 -18.04 -3.44
N ILE A 243 -35.54 -18.39 -4.69
CA ILE A 243 -34.47 -18.61 -5.66
C ILE A 243 -34.28 -17.36 -6.51
N PHE A 244 -33.04 -17.03 -6.85
CA PHE A 244 -32.72 -15.95 -7.77
C PHE A 244 -32.17 -16.58 -9.04
N ALA A 245 -32.81 -16.31 -10.18
CA ALA A 245 -32.46 -16.90 -11.46
C ALA A 245 -32.08 -15.83 -12.48
N GLY A 246 -30.95 -16.06 -13.16
CA GLY A 246 -30.57 -15.35 -14.37
C GLY A 246 -31.07 -16.10 -15.60
N THR A 247 -31.71 -15.40 -16.53
CA THR A 247 -32.19 -15.96 -17.80
C THR A 247 -31.68 -15.14 -18.98
N ASP A 248 -31.84 -15.67 -20.20
CA ASP A 248 -31.53 -14.92 -21.43
C ASP A 248 -32.36 -13.63 -21.61
N SER A 249 -33.42 -13.43 -20.81
CA SER A 249 -34.37 -12.32 -21.01
C SER A 249 -34.62 -11.45 -19.79
N LYS A 250 -34.26 -11.91 -18.58
CA LYS A 250 -34.45 -11.19 -17.31
C LYS A 250 -33.71 -11.82 -16.14
N CYS A 251 -33.48 -11.02 -15.10
CA CYS A 251 -33.21 -11.50 -13.75
C CYS A 251 -34.54 -11.62 -12.99
N VAL A 252 -34.78 -12.72 -12.26
CA VAL A 252 -36.03 -12.96 -11.55
C VAL A 252 -35.78 -13.54 -10.15
N ALA A 253 -36.52 -13.04 -9.15
CA ALA A 253 -36.64 -13.67 -7.84
C ALA A 253 -37.94 -14.49 -7.81
N VAL A 254 -37.83 -15.77 -7.48
CA VAL A 254 -38.98 -16.69 -7.42
C VAL A 254 -39.16 -17.15 -5.96
N PRO A 255 -40.27 -16.78 -5.31
CA PRO A 255 -40.53 -17.23 -3.95
C PRO A 255 -40.79 -18.73 -3.89
N LEU A 256 -40.35 -19.36 -2.79
CA LEU A 256 -40.65 -20.76 -2.51
C LEU A 256 -42.13 -20.95 -2.13
N ASP A 257 -42.75 -19.94 -1.52
CA ASP A 257 -44.19 -19.94 -1.28
C ASP A 257 -44.94 -19.81 -2.62
N PRO A 258 -45.73 -20.82 -3.03
CA PRO A 258 -46.49 -20.76 -4.28
C PRO A 258 -47.58 -19.67 -4.27
N ALA A 259 -47.97 -19.13 -3.12
CA ALA A 259 -48.93 -18.04 -3.02
C ALA A 259 -48.36 -16.69 -3.49
N GLU A 260 -47.04 -16.52 -3.47
CA GLU A 260 -46.36 -15.30 -3.93
C GLU A 260 -45.96 -15.40 -5.41
N ALA A 261 -46.07 -14.27 -6.11
CA ALA A 261 -45.72 -14.18 -7.53
C ALA A 261 -44.19 -13.97 -7.71
N PRO A 262 -43.58 -14.50 -8.79
CA PRO A 262 -42.20 -14.16 -9.13
C PRO A 262 -42.05 -12.66 -9.42
N THR A 263 -40.92 -12.08 -9.01
CA THR A 263 -40.62 -10.66 -9.19
C THR A 263 -39.47 -10.49 -10.18
N ASP A 264 -39.71 -9.74 -11.25
CA ASP A 264 -38.67 -9.40 -12.24
C ASP A 264 -37.77 -8.30 -11.67
N LEU A 265 -36.47 -8.59 -11.55
CA LEU A 265 -35.48 -7.69 -10.95
C LEU A 265 -34.72 -6.86 -11.98
N ALA A 266 -34.59 -7.36 -13.21
CA ALA A 266 -33.99 -6.61 -14.32
C ALA A 266 -34.43 -7.22 -15.65
N ALA A 267 -34.56 -6.40 -16.69
CA ALA A 267 -34.81 -6.86 -18.05
C ALA A 267 -33.50 -7.13 -18.81
N GLY A 268 -33.57 -7.97 -19.85
CA GLY A 268 -32.43 -8.28 -20.72
C GLY A 268 -31.63 -9.50 -20.27
N ASN A 269 -30.51 -9.76 -20.94
CA ASN A 269 -29.69 -10.93 -20.69
C ASN A 269 -29.07 -10.87 -19.28
N CYS A 270 -29.55 -11.73 -18.38
CA CYS A 270 -29.10 -11.83 -17.01
C CYS A 270 -28.26 -13.10 -16.83
N ARG A 271 -26.96 -12.90 -16.62
CA ARG A 271 -26.01 -14.00 -16.43
C ARG A 271 -26.02 -14.54 -15.01
N ALA A 272 -26.16 -13.68 -14.00
CA ALA A 272 -26.21 -14.07 -12.59
C ALA A 272 -27.14 -13.19 -11.77
N ALA A 273 -27.84 -13.79 -10.81
CA ALA A 273 -28.59 -13.09 -9.78
C ALA A 273 -28.30 -13.76 -8.43
N TYR A 274 -27.92 -12.98 -7.43
CA TYR A 274 -27.47 -13.47 -6.13
C TYR A 274 -27.95 -12.58 -4.99
N ARG A 275 -28.29 -13.17 -3.84
CA ARG A 275 -28.73 -12.46 -2.63
C ARG A 275 -27.87 -12.91 -1.46
N GLN A 276 -27.17 -11.98 -0.85
CA GLN A 276 -26.41 -12.20 0.39
C GLN A 276 -27.37 -12.42 1.57
N THR A 277 -26.83 -12.97 2.66
CA THR A 277 -27.60 -13.21 3.89
C THR A 277 -28.06 -11.94 4.60
N ASP A 278 -27.38 -10.81 4.37
CA ASP A 278 -27.72 -9.50 4.93
C ASP A 278 -28.81 -8.76 4.16
N GLY A 279 -29.27 -9.32 3.02
CA GLY A 279 -30.25 -8.71 2.14
C GLY A 279 -29.67 -7.93 0.96
N THR A 280 -28.35 -7.81 0.81
CA THR A 280 -27.75 -7.20 -0.38
C THR A 280 -28.04 -8.07 -1.61
N THR A 281 -28.55 -7.48 -2.69
CA THR A 281 -28.77 -8.19 -3.96
C THR A 281 -27.74 -7.78 -5.00
N TRP A 282 -27.23 -8.77 -5.73
CA TRP A 282 -26.31 -8.62 -6.84
C TRP A 282 -26.95 -9.14 -8.12
N LEU A 283 -26.86 -8.36 -9.20
CA LEU A 283 -27.30 -8.75 -10.54
C LEU A 283 -26.16 -8.57 -11.53
N SER A 284 -26.03 -9.51 -12.46
CA SER A 284 -25.07 -9.44 -13.55
C SER A 284 -25.82 -9.50 -14.86
N THR A 285 -25.91 -8.36 -15.54
CA THR A 285 -26.45 -8.25 -16.89
C THR A 285 -25.31 -7.92 -17.85
N ASN A 286 -25.29 -6.72 -18.41
CA ASN A 286 -24.16 -6.17 -19.17
C ASN A 286 -23.02 -5.71 -18.24
N ALA A 287 -23.34 -5.42 -16.99
CA ALA A 287 -22.42 -5.08 -15.91
C ALA A 287 -22.88 -5.76 -14.62
N LEU A 288 -22.06 -5.65 -13.58
CA LEU A 288 -22.37 -6.12 -12.24
C LEU A 288 -23.02 -4.97 -11.47
N TYR A 289 -24.17 -5.22 -10.87
CA TYR A 289 -24.94 -4.25 -10.10
C TYR A 289 -25.14 -4.76 -8.69
N ARG A 290 -25.08 -3.84 -7.74
CA ARG A 290 -25.32 -4.10 -6.32
C ARG A 290 -26.44 -3.20 -5.82
N ASN A 291 -27.43 -3.79 -5.15
CA ASN A 291 -28.46 -3.05 -4.44
C ASN A 291 -28.08 -2.93 -2.96
N GLU A 292 -28.02 -1.68 -2.49
CA GLU A 292 -27.85 -1.32 -1.08
C GLU A 292 -29.09 -0.55 -0.60
N ALA A 293 -29.12 -0.13 0.66
CA ALA A 293 -30.28 0.55 1.28
C ALA A 293 -30.77 1.79 0.50
N HIS A 294 -29.91 2.43 -0.29
CA HIS A 294 -30.21 3.63 -1.07
C HIS A 294 -30.42 3.37 -2.59
N GLY A 295 -30.51 2.10 -3.00
CA GLY A 295 -30.80 1.72 -4.38
C GLY A 295 -29.68 0.95 -5.08
N TRP A 296 -29.81 0.83 -6.40
CA TRP A 296 -28.85 0.13 -7.26
C TRP A 296 -27.66 1.00 -7.62
N ASN A 297 -26.48 0.40 -7.67
CA ASN A 297 -25.26 1.00 -8.22
C ASN A 297 -24.58 -0.01 -9.15
N GLU A 298 -23.99 0.48 -10.25
CA GLU A 298 -23.03 -0.32 -11.02
C GLU A 298 -21.76 -0.54 -10.19
N TRP A 299 -21.21 -1.75 -10.21
CA TRP A 299 -20.11 -2.18 -9.36
C TRP A 299 -18.96 -2.74 -10.20
N SER A 300 -17.85 -2.01 -10.27
CA SER A 300 -16.67 -2.40 -11.06
C SER A 300 -15.35 -1.99 -10.39
N PRO A 301 -14.23 -2.68 -10.70
CA PRO A 301 -12.90 -2.20 -10.36
C PRO A 301 -12.54 -1.04 -11.31
N GLY A 302 -12.32 0.15 -10.75
CA GLY A 302 -12.29 1.41 -11.50
C GLY A 302 -11.41 1.46 -12.76
N SER A 303 -10.27 0.77 -12.79
CA SER A 303 -9.34 0.78 -13.94
C SER A 303 -9.66 -0.24 -15.04
N VAL A 304 -10.60 -1.17 -14.83
CA VAL A 304 -10.79 -2.35 -15.69
C VAL A 304 -12.11 -2.30 -16.47
N GLY A 305 -12.95 -1.29 -16.22
CA GLY A 305 -14.28 -1.16 -16.82
C GLY A 305 -15.30 -2.13 -16.23
N SER A 306 -16.46 -2.26 -16.88
CA SER A 306 -17.56 -3.08 -16.37
C SER A 306 -17.22 -4.57 -16.34
N ILE A 307 -17.54 -5.23 -15.22
CA ILE A 307 -17.41 -6.70 -15.08
C ILE A 307 -18.78 -7.34 -15.26
N SER A 308 -18.84 -8.45 -15.99
CA SER A 308 -20.02 -9.32 -16.04
C SER A 308 -19.69 -10.67 -15.40
N ALA A 309 -20.47 -11.05 -14.39
CA ALA A 309 -20.36 -12.30 -13.67
C ALA A 309 -21.24 -13.40 -14.29
N ASN A 310 -20.70 -14.60 -14.47
CA ASN A 310 -21.45 -15.82 -14.75
C ASN A 310 -21.99 -16.48 -13.48
N SER A 311 -21.26 -16.33 -12.37
CA SER A 311 -21.65 -16.84 -11.05
C SER A 311 -21.07 -15.94 -9.97
N LEU A 312 -21.79 -15.83 -8.86
CA LEU A 312 -21.41 -15.09 -7.66
C LEU A 312 -21.47 -16.02 -6.46
N LEU A 313 -20.54 -15.87 -5.52
CA LEU A 313 -20.50 -16.64 -4.29
C LEU A 313 -19.99 -15.76 -3.15
N ASP A 314 -20.78 -15.65 -2.08
CA ASP A 314 -20.35 -15.11 -0.79
C ASP A 314 -19.80 -16.26 0.06
N ASP A 315 -18.59 -16.10 0.59
CA ASP A 315 -18.02 -17.10 1.49
C ASP A 315 -18.40 -16.94 2.96
N GLY A 316 -19.05 -15.82 3.31
CA GLY A 316 -19.41 -15.45 4.67
C GLY A 316 -18.25 -14.84 5.47
N MET A 317 -17.10 -14.61 4.83
CA MET A 317 -15.89 -14.02 5.40
C MET A 317 -15.54 -12.70 4.71
N SER A 318 -16.58 -11.96 4.31
CA SER A 318 -16.50 -10.68 3.59
C SER A 318 -15.85 -10.78 2.21
N ASN A 319 -15.70 -11.97 1.61
CA ASN A 319 -15.30 -12.09 0.21
C ASN A 319 -16.51 -12.39 -0.68
N ILE A 320 -16.67 -11.57 -1.71
CA ILE A 320 -17.56 -11.85 -2.84
C ILE A 320 -16.71 -12.31 -4.01
N TRP A 321 -16.89 -13.57 -4.35
CA TRP A 321 -16.23 -14.24 -5.45
C TRP A 321 -17.06 -14.07 -6.72
N VAL A 322 -16.47 -13.46 -7.73
CA VAL A 322 -17.11 -13.12 -8.99
C VAL A 322 -16.43 -13.94 -10.09
N ALA A 323 -17.11 -14.98 -10.56
CA ALA A 323 -16.68 -15.75 -11.72
C ALA A 323 -17.07 -14.99 -12.99
N SER A 324 -16.10 -14.53 -13.77
CA SER A 324 -16.34 -13.79 -15.01
C SER A 324 -15.86 -14.55 -16.25
N THR A 325 -16.08 -13.96 -17.42
CA THR A 325 -15.53 -14.47 -18.69
C THR A 325 -14.02 -14.28 -18.81
N SER A 326 -13.43 -13.38 -18.02
CA SER A 326 -12.00 -13.06 -18.03
C SER A 326 -11.22 -13.67 -16.86
N GLY A 327 -11.88 -14.41 -15.97
CA GLY A 327 -11.23 -15.09 -14.85
C GLY A 327 -11.98 -14.92 -13.52
N LEU A 328 -11.23 -15.00 -12.43
CA LEU A 328 -11.77 -14.91 -11.08
C LEU A 328 -11.49 -13.53 -10.50
N TRP A 329 -12.54 -12.88 -10.01
CA TRP A 329 -12.43 -11.65 -9.25
C TRP A 329 -12.86 -11.89 -7.81
N ARG A 330 -12.21 -11.17 -6.90
CA ARG A 330 -12.60 -11.08 -5.51
C ARG A 330 -12.84 -9.64 -5.12
N TYR A 331 -13.97 -9.39 -4.47
CA TYR A 331 -14.32 -8.12 -3.85
C TYR A 331 -14.39 -8.29 -2.32
N LEU A 332 -13.71 -7.42 -1.57
CA LEU A 332 -13.82 -7.38 -0.11
C LEU A 332 -14.99 -6.50 0.31
N ASP A 333 -16.03 -7.13 0.83
CA ASP A 333 -17.29 -6.51 1.21
C ASP A 333 -17.33 -6.16 2.71
N LEU A 334 -16.50 -5.19 3.11
CA LEU A 334 -16.22 -4.89 4.52
C LEU A 334 -17.12 -3.81 5.14
N SER A 335 -17.81 -3.01 4.33
CA SER A 335 -18.51 -1.83 4.84
C SER A 335 -19.92 -1.66 4.30
N ARG A 336 -20.73 -0.95 5.07
CA ARG A 336 -22.09 -0.52 4.72
C ARG A 336 -22.20 0.96 5.10
N GLU A 337 -22.67 1.80 4.18
CA GLU A 337 -22.77 3.25 4.37
C GLU A 337 -24.24 3.68 4.47
N TYR A 338 -24.54 4.57 5.41
CA TYR A 338 -25.75 5.39 5.43
C TYR A 338 -25.35 6.84 5.21
N ARG A 339 -25.97 7.50 4.21
CA ARG A 339 -25.67 8.90 3.88
C ARG A 339 -26.84 9.80 4.26
N PHE A 340 -26.58 10.76 5.13
CA PHE A 340 -27.53 11.82 5.47
C PHE A 340 -27.62 12.86 4.34
N ALA A 341 -28.55 13.81 4.49
CA ALA A 341 -28.73 14.88 3.52
C ALA A 341 -27.40 15.66 3.32
N PRO A 342 -26.98 15.95 2.07
CA PRO A 342 -25.63 16.49 1.79
C PRO A 342 -25.32 17.83 2.46
N ASP A 343 -26.36 18.61 2.75
CA ASP A 343 -26.34 19.93 3.38
C ASP A 343 -26.19 19.89 4.91
N ASP A 344 -26.36 18.72 5.53
CA ASP A 344 -26.26 18.54 6.97
C ASP A 344 -25.20 17.51 7.34
N LYS A 345 -24.05 17.98 7.81
CA LYS A 345 -22.90 17.14 8.17
C LYS A 345 -23.05 16.55 9.57
N ILE A 346 -22.41 15.42 9.80
CA ILE A 346 -22.30 14.80 11.11
C ILE A 346 -21.37 15.68 11.97
N ALA A 347 -21.83 16.00 13.18
CA ALA A 347 -21.17 16.85 14.16
C ALA A 347 -20.54 16.04 15.30
N SER A 348 -21.21 14.97 15.71
CA SER A 348 -20.68 14.04 16.71
C SER A 348 -21.39 12.70 16.62
N VAL A 349 -20.77 11.66 17.16
CA VAL A 349 -21.33 10.29 17.20
C VAL A 349 -21.07 9.63 18.53
N LEU A 350 -21.97 8.74 18.93
CA LEU A 350 -21.92 8.01 20.17
C LEU A 350 -22.31 6.55 19.96
N ALA A 351 -21.59 5.62 20.59
CA ALA A 351 -21.92 4.20 20.54
C ALA A 351 -23.22 3.89 21.31
N ASP A 352 -24.16 3.24 20.62
CA ASP A 352 -25.35 2.68 21.25
C ASP A 352 -25.01 1.33 21.91
N SER A 353 -25.68 1.06 23.03
CA SER A 353 -25.62 -0.23 23.74
C SER A 353 -26.02 -1.42 22.85
N GLY A 354 -26.91 -1.21 21.88
CA GLY A 354 -27.31 -2.21 20.90
C GLY A 354 -26.34 -2.36 19.72
N GLY A 355 -25.17 -1.71 19.72
CA GLY A 355 -24.18 -1.76 18.62
C GLY A 355 -24.47 -0.84 17.43
N GLY A 356 -25.54 -0.04 17.51
CA GLY A 356 -25.79 1.07 16.59
C GLY A 356 -24.97 2.32 16.93
N ALA A 357 -25.32 3.43 16.28
CA ALA A 357 -24.74 4.73 16.49
C ALA A 357 -25.85 5.76 16.78
N ILE A 358 -25.60 6.67 17.72
CA ILE A 358 -26.38 7.90 17.86
C ILE A 358 -25.58 9.02 17.20
N VAL A 359 -26.21 9.77 16.31
CA VAL A 359 -25.57 10.72 15.41
C VAL A 359 -26.14 12.11 15.67
N GLY A 360 -25.29 13.04 16.08
CA GLY A 360 -25.61 14.46 16.18
C GLY A 360 -25.23 15.16 14.88
N MET A 361 -26.11 16.01 14.38
CA MET A 361 -25.96 16.71 13.10
C MET A 361 -25.59 18.18 13.31
N MET A 362 -25.01 18.81 12.28
CA MET A 362 -24.69 20.23 12.28
C MET A 362 -25.95 21.09 12.45
N SER A 363 -27.10 20.66 11.93
CA SER A 363 -28.40 21.30 12.12
C SER A 363 -28.96 21.24 13.55
N GLY A 364 -28.32 20.50 14.46
CA GLY A 364 -28.84 20.25 15.81
C GLY A 364 -29.75 19.02 15.92
N ARG A 365 -30.08 18.35 14.81
CA ARG A 365 -30.84 17.09 14.80
C ARG A 365 -30.03 15.94 15.40
N VAL A 366 -30.72 14.97 16.01
CA VAL A 366 -30.13 13.74 16.52
C VAL A 366 -30.86 12.53 15.97
N TRP A 367 -30.11 11.55 15.49
CA TRP A 367 -30.60 10.31 14.89
C TRP A 367 -30.06 9.10 15.63
N HIS A 368 -30.84 8.03 15.70
CA HIS A 368 -30.37 6.69 16.00
C HIS A 368 -30.22 5.92 14.70
N VAL A 369 -29.06 5.33 14.47
CA VAL A 369 -28.79 4.43 13.35
C VAL A 369 -28.50 3.05 13.90
N ASP A 370 -29.35 2.09 13.59
CA ASP A 370 -29.15 0.72 14.07
C ASP A 370 -28.09 -0.05 13.26
N GLN A 371 -27.78 -1.29 13.67
CA GLN A 371 -26.78 -2.14 12.98
C GLN A 371 -27.13 -2.46 11.52
N LYS A 372 -28.39 -2.31 11.12
CA LYS A 372 -28.91 -2.54 9.77
C LYS A 372 -28.98 -1.24 8.96
N LEU A 373 -28.37 -0.16 9.43
CA LEU A 373 -28.39 1.18 8.83
C LEU A 373 -29.79 1.81 8.74
N ARG A 374 -30.71 1.43 9.62
CA ARG A 374 -31.99 2.13 9.71
C ARG A 374 -31.82 3.36 10.58
N ALA A 375 -32.05 4.53 9.99
CA ALA A 375 -31.99 5.80 10.71
C ALA A 375 -33.38 6.21 11.21
N LEU A 376 -33.48 6.48 12.51
CA LEU A 376 -34.68 6.95 13.20
C LEU A 376 -34.38 8.30 13.87
N PRO A 377 -35.20 9.35 13.65
CA PRO A 377 -34.99 10.62 14.30
C PRO A 377 -35.30 10.50 15.80
N LEU A 378 -34.37 10.92 16.66
CA LEU A 378 -34.55 10.98 18.12
C LEU A 378 -34.91 12.39 18.60
N PHE A 379 -34.33 13.41 17.97
CA PHE A 379 -34.58 14.81 18.31
C PHE A 379 -34.48 15.69 17.07
N SER A 380 -35.42 16.62 16.94
CA SER A 380 -35.40 17.67 15.93
C SER A 380 -35.65 19.02 16.61
N PRO A 381 -34.79 20.02 16.39
CA PRO A 381 -34.99 21.35 16.94
C PRO A 381 -36.19 22.06 16.29
N LYS A 382 -36.76 23.05 17.00
CA LYS A 382 -37.95 23.78 16.53
C LYS A 382 -37.67 24.65 15.30
N GLN A 383 -36.43 25.11 15.14
CA GLN A 383 -35.94 25.81 13.95
C GLN A 383 -34.55 25.25 13.62
N ALA A 384 -34.45 24.39 12.61
CA ALA A 384 -33.17 23.89 12.11
C ALA A 384 -32.48 24.96 11.24
N ILE A 385 -32.07 26.07 11.86
CA ILE A 385 -31.27 27.11 11.20
C ILE A 385 -29.83 26.96 11.67
N LEU A 386 -28.92 26.74 10.72
CA LEU A 386 -27.49 26.72 11.00
C LEU A 386 -27.07 28.09 11.58
N PRO A 387 -26.45 28.12 12.77
CA PRO A 387 -25.87 29.32 13.34
C PRO A 387 -24.92 30.05 12.39
N ALA A 388 -24.85 31.38 12.50
CA ALA A 388 -23.94 32.20 11.68
C ALA A 388 -22.45 32.03 12.04
N SER A 389 -22.13 31.52 13.23
CA SER A 389 -20.74 31.34 13.68
C SER A 389 -20.08 30.16 12.95
N ALA A 390 -18.94 30.42 12.30
CA ALA A 390 -18.14 29.40 11.63
C ALA A 390 -17.51 28.37 12.59
N TYR A 391 -17.54 28.62 13.90
CA TYR A 391 -16.96 27.74 14.93
C TYR A 391 -17.98 26.83 15.61
N TYR A 392 -19.26 26.97 15.29
CA TYR A 392 -20.31 26.10 15.80
C TYR A 392 -20.10 24.66 15.34
N GLN A 393 -20.10 23.73 16.30
CA GLN A 393 -19.81 22.31 16.06
C GLN A 393 -21.07 21.43 15.94
N GLY A 394 -22.27 22.00 15.86
CA GLY A 394 -23.51 21.21 15.75
C GLY A 394 -24.01 20.63 17.08
N ALA A 395 -24.80 19.56 16.99
CA ALA A 395 -25.22 18.78 18.16
C ALA A 395 -24.07 17.91 18.67
N LEU A 396 -23.50 18.29 19.82
CA LEU A 396 -22.51 17.50 20.55
C LEU A 396 -23.20 16.48 21.46
N LEU A 397 -22.71 15.24 21.46
CA LEU A 397 -23.30 14.13 22.20
C LEU A 397 -22.39 13.66 23.34
N ALA A 398 -23.00 13.27 24.47
CA ALA A 398 -22.31 12.55 25.54
C ALA A 398 -23.24 11.52 26.19
N LYS A 399 -22.66 10.48 26.80
CA LYS A 399 -23.41 9.46 27.54
C LYS A 399 -23.30 9.70 29.03
N GLY A 400 -24.44 9.71 29.72
CA GLY A 400 -24.49 9.64 31.17
C GLY A 400 -24.30 8.21 31.67
N ASN A 401 -24.02 8.06 32.97
CA ASN A 401 -23.83 6.74 33.60
C ASN A 401 -25.13 5.95 33.80
N ASP A 402 -26.28 6.61 33.71
CA ASP A 402 -27.59 5.96 33.58
C ASP A 402 -27.84 5.38 32.17
N GLY A 403 -26.86 5.48 31.26
CA GLY A 403 -26.96 5.09 29.86
C GLY A 403 -27.74 6.10 29.01
N VAL A 404 -28.21 7.20 29.61
CA VAL A 404 -28.99 8.22 28.90
C VAL A 404 -28.08 9.05 28.01
N THR A 405 -28.59 9.39 26.82
CA THR A 405 -27.88 10.22 25.85
C THR A 405 -28.20 11.68 26.10
N TRP A 406 -27.16 12.51 26.14
CA TRP A 406 -27.27 13.96 26.26
C TRP A 406 -26.86 14.61 24.96
N SER A 407 -27.55 15.69 24.59
CA SER A 407 -27.22 16.49 23.42
C SER A 407 -27.12 17.96 23.80
N LEU A 408 -26.06 18.61 23.34
CA LEU A 408 -25.86 20.05 23.48
C LEU A 408 -25.79 20.68 22.09
N SER A 409 -26.74 21.56 21.79
CA SER A 409 -26.82 22.27 20.50
C SER A 409 -27.28 23.71 20.71
N ALA A 410 -27.39 24.48 19.62
CA ALA A 410 -27.89 25.85 19.64
C ALA A 410 -29.24 26.02 20.41
N ASP A 411 -30.10 25.02 20.43
CA ASP A 411 -31.39 25.07 21.13
C ASP A 411 -31.29 24.84 22.65
N GLY A 412 -30.12 24.41 23.13
CA GLY A 412 -29.83 24.16 24.54
C GLY A 412 -29.28 22.77 24.82
N LEU A 413 -29.31 22.42 26.11
CA LEU A 413 -28.94 21.11 26.63
C LEU A 413 -30.19 20.23 26.77
N PHE A 414 -30.15 19.05 26.16
CA PHE A 414 -31.24 18.08 26.16
C PHE A 414 -30.81 16.73 26.73
N LYS A 415 -31.68 16.15 27.54
CA LYS A 415 -31.64 14.76 27.96
C LYS A 415 -32.54 13.95 27.01
N ILE A 416 -31.96 13.05 26.22
CA ILE A 416 -32.67 12.22 25.24
C ILE A 416 -32.98 10.86 25.89
N ALA A 417 -34.16 10.75 26.48
CA ALA A 417 -34.71 9.51 27.03
C ALA A 417 -35.61 8.80 26.00
N ALA A 418 -36.01 7.55 26.27
CA ALA A 418 -36.80 6.73 25.35
C ALA A 418 -38.20 7.31 25.01
N ASP A 419 -38.74 8.16 25.88
CA ASP A 419 -40.14 8.59 25.82
C ASP A 419 -40.30 9.96 25.12
N ALA A 420 -39.35 10.88 25.37
CA ALA A 420 -39.21 12.18 24.70
C ALA A 420 -37.89 12.88 25.12
N PRO A 421 -37.34 13.77 24.28
CA PRO A 421 -36.24 14.65 24.66
C PRO A 421 -36.70 15.77 25.62
N GLU A 422 -36.02 15.89 26.77
CA GLU A 422 -36.28 16.89 27.82
C GLU A 422 -35.21 17.98 27.79
N ARG A 423 -35.60 19.26 27.78
CA ARG A 423 -34.66 20.39 27.83
C ARG A 423 -34.27 20.69 29.29
N VAL A 424 -32.98 20.65 29.58
CA VAL A 424 -32.43 20.78 30.95
C VAL A 424 -31.82 22.16 31.21
N ALA A 425 -31.19 22.76 30.20
CA ALA A 425 -30.58 24.09 30.32
C ALA A 425 -30.51 24.81 28.97
N ASP A 426 -30.27 26.12 29.01
CA ASP A 426 -29.92 26.91 27.82
C ASP A 426 -28.50 26.57 27.32
N TYR A 427 -28.18 26.94 26.09
CA TYR A 427 -26.83 26.82 25.55
C TYR A 427 -25.88 27.80 26.29
N PRO A 428 -24.61 27.47 26.55
CA PRO A 428 -23.75 28.25 27.45
C PRO A 428 -23.48 29.69 27.02
N LEU A 429 -23.57 29.99 25.72
CA LEU A 429 -23.24 31.31 25.15
C LEU A 429 -24.29 31.76 24.13
N PRO A 430 -24.50 33.07 23.92
CA PRO A 430 -25.33 33.55 22.82
C PRO A 430 -24.72 33.16 21.47
N ILE A 431 -25.51 32.49 20.62
CA ILE A 431 -25.06 31.97 19.31
C ILE A 431 -24.85 33.08 18.26
N SER A 432 -25.24 34.32 18.60
CA SER A 432 -25.13 35.52 17.75
C SER A 432 -23.84 36.34 17.95
N GLU A 433 -22.99 35.99 18.93
CA GLU A 433 -21.82 36.81 19.29
C GLU A 433 -20.49 36.05 19.19
N GLY A 434 -19.73 36.34 18.13
CA GLY A 434 -18.26 36.18 18.13
C GLY A 434 -17.68 34.82 17.75
N SER A 435 -16.36 34.72 17.95
CA SER A 435 -15.52 33.55 17.64
C SER A 435 -15.66 32.40 18.66
N ARG A 436 -16.39 32.58 19.75
CA ARG A 436 -16.51 31.59 20.84
C ARG A 436 -17.74 30.71 20.68
N ALA A 437 -17.54 29.39 20.64
CA ALA A 437 -18.59 28.38 20.58
C ALA A 437 -18.21 27.19 21.48
N VAL A 438 -19.16 26.30 21.79
CA VAL A 438 -18.81 25.05 22.48
C VAL A 438 -18.08 24.12 21.50
N ALA A 439 -16.88 23.70 21.86
CA ALA A 439 -16.02 22.80 21.10
C ALA A 439 -16.09 21.35 21.59
N SER A 440 -16.31 21.15 22.89
CA SER A 440 -16.36 19.83 23.51
C SER A 440 -17.36 19.78 24.67
N PHE A 441 -17.85 18.58 24.99
CA PHE A 441 -18.93 18.36 25.94
C PHE A 441 -18.74 17.02 26.66
N ALA A 442 -18.93 17.00 27.98
CA ALA A 442 -18.81 15.77 28.79
C ALA A 442 -19.83 15.74 29.93
N VAL A 443 -20.25 14.53 30.28
CA VAL A 443 -21.16 14.25 31.40
C VAL A 443 -20.49 13.23 32.32
N SER A 444 -20.41 13.52 33.61
CA SER A 444 -19.81 12.62 34.61
C SER A 444 -20.76 11.54 35.05
N SER A 445 -20.23 10.53 35.74
CA SER A 445 -21.03 9.45 36.30
C SER A 445 -22.00 9.90 37.41
N SER A 446 -21.73 11.04 38.02
CA SER A 446 -22.58 11.68 39.04
C SER A 446 -23.60 12.66 38.44
N GLY A 447 -23.59 12.87 37.11
CA GLY A 447 -24.47 13.81 36.41
C GLY A 447 -23.96 15.24 36.36
N GLU A 448 -22.69 15.49 36.69
CA GLU A 448 -22.05 16.79 36.43
C GLU A 448 -21.83 16.97 34.93
N ILE A 449 -22.10 18.17 34.42
CA ILE A 449 -22.12 18.46 32.98
C ILE A 449 -21.20 19.63 32.70
N CYS A 450 -20.24 19.45 31.79
CA CYS A 450 -19.26 20.46 31.46
C CYS A 450 -19.08 20.63 29.95
N ALA A 451 -18.75 21.84 29.54
CA ALA A 451 -18.57 22.26 28.16
C ALA A 451 -17.28 23.07 28.01
N GLY A 452 -16.51 22.74 26.99
CA GLY A 452 -15.25 23.41 26.64
C GLY A 452 -15.48 24.35 25.46
N LEU A 453 -14.81 25.50 25.46
CA LEU A 453 -15.03 26.54 24.46
C LEU A 453 -13.94 26.61 23.39
N SER A 454 -14.31 27.01 22.17
CA SER A 454 -13.39 27.47 21.11
C SER A 454 -13.05 28.95 21.31
N TRP A 455 -11.86 29.38 20.89
CA TRP A 455 -11.34 30.75 21.09
C TRP A 455 -11.42 31.24 22.54
N SER A 456 -11.34 30.30 23.49
CA SER A 456 -11.26 30.53 24.93
C SER A 456 -10.49 29.39 25.58
N THR A 457 -10.08 29.64 26.83
CA THR A 457 -9.44 28.68 27.74
C THR A 457 -10.41 28.14 28.78
N ASP A 458 -11.64 28.62 28.78
CA ASP A 458 -12.64 28.30 29.81
C ASP A 458 -13.28 26.93 29.62
N VAL A 459 -13.47 26.26 30.75
CA VAL A 459 -14.39 25.12 30.89
C VAL A 459 -15.55 25.56 31.78
N LEU A 460 -16.76 25.47 31.24
CA LEU A 460 -18.00 25.83 31.92
C LEU A 460 -18.70 24.56 32.40
N CYS A 461 -19.13 24.50 33.67
CA CYS A 461 -19.96 23.42 34.16
C CYS A 461 -21.33 23.93 34.63
N LEU A 462 -22.35 23.10 34.46
CA LEU A 462 -23.72 23.43 34.82
C LEU A 462 -23.93 23.26 36.33
N ARG A 463 -24.23 24.36 37.02
CA ARG A 463 -24.54 24.40 38.46
C ARG A 463 -25.81 25.21 38.69
N GLY A 464 -26.79 24.62 39.37
CA GLY A 464 -28.06 25.30 39.64
C GLY A 464 -28.80 25.83 38.40
N GLY A 465 -28.64 25.15 37.24
CA GLY A 465 -29.22 25.57 35.97
C GLY A 465 -28.48 26.70 35.24
N ARG A 466 -27.29 27.11 35.72
CA ARG A 466 -26.44 28.12 35.10
C ARG A 466 -25.07 27.55 34.77
N TRP A 467 -24.47 28.04 33.69
CA TRP A 467 -23.10 27.68 33.31
C TRP A 467 -22.11 28.56 34.08
N GLU A 468 -21.24 27.93 34.87
CA GLU A 468 -20.21 28.58 35.67
C GLU A 468 -18.82 28.13 35.22
N ASN A 469 -17.86 29.06 35.14
CA ASN A 469 -16.47 28.70 34.85
C ASN A 469 -15.88 27.94 36.04
N VAL A 470 -15.33 26.75 35.78
CA VAL A 470 -14.72 25.91 36.82
C VAL A 470 -13.23 25.67 36.60
N LEU A 471 -12.71 25.86 35.39
CA LEU A 471 -11.32 25.56 35.05
C LEU A 471 -10.91 26.46 33.88
N GLU A 472 -9.75 27.08 34.00
CA GLU A 472 -9.14 27.90 32.96
C GLU A 472 -7.82 27.26 32.55
N ALA A 473 -7.73 26.80 31.30
CA ALA A 473 -6.49 26.25 30.77
C ALA A 473 -5.49 27.38 30.44
N PRO A 474 -4.17 27.13 30.43
CA PRO A 474 -3.20 28.11 29.96
C PRO A 474 -3.46 28.55 28.51
N SER A 475 -3.43 29.87 28.27
CA SER A 475 -3.65 30.47 26.94
C SER A 475 -2.48 30.27 25.98
N TYR A 476 -2.75 30.20 24.68
CA TYR A 476 -1.74 30.17 23.62
C TYR A 476 -1.94 31.31 22.59
N ILE A 477 -0.82 31.87 22.10
CA ILE A 477 -0.80 33.10 21.27
C ILE A 477 -1.34 32.85 19.83
N GLY A 478 -1.55 31.60 19.41
CA GLY A 478 -2.10 31.23 18.09
C GLY A 478 -3.61 30.92 18.06
N GLY A 479 -4.33 31.14 19.16
CA GLY A 479 -5.72 30.70 19.35
C GLY A 479 -5.82 29.63 20.43
N SER A 480 -6.90 29.63 21.20
CA SER A 480 -7.12 28.71 22.33
C SER A 480 -8.43 27.96 22.18
N ALA A 481 -8.46 26.66 22.41
CA ALA A 481 -9.69 25.88 22.45
C ALA A 481 -9.55 24.72 23.45
N ILE A 482 -10.65 24.38 24.11
CA ILE A 482 -10.79 23.14 24.85
C ILE A 482 -11.37 22.09 23.89
N GLY A 483 -10.49 21.44 23.14
CA GLY A 483 -10.86 20.57 22.03
C GLY A 483 -11.47 19.24 22.47
N ALA A 484 -11.20 18.78 23.70
CA ALA A 484 -11.82 17.59 24.26
C ALA A 484 -11.97 17.64 25.79
N LEU A 485 -13.01 16.97 26.29
CA LEU A 485 -13.32 16.81 27.70
C LEU A 485 -13.74 15.37 27.99
N VAL A 486 -13.31 14.84 29.13
CA VAL A 486 -13.82 13.55 29.65
C VAL A 486 -13.76 13.54 31.17
N PHE A 487 -14.69 12.84 31.80
CA PHE A 487 -14.59 12.50 33.22
C PHE A 487 -14.03 11.09 33.38
N ASP A 488 -13.10 10.91 34.31
CA ASP A 488 -12.68 9.57 34.73
C ASP A 488 -13.72 8.89 35.62
N ASP A 489 -13.45 7.63 35.98
CA ASP A 489 -14.29 6.81 36.86
C ASP A 489 -14.42 7.36 38.29
N GLN A 490 -13.53 8.26 38.71
CA GLN A 490 -13.56 8.93 40.02
C GLN A 490 -14.22 10.31 39.97
N GLY A 491 -14.62 10.79 38.78
CA GLY A 491 -15.21 12.12 38.59
C GLY A 491 -14.18 13.24 38.41
N THR A 492 -12.91 12.93 38.16
CA THR A 492 -11.90 13.92 37.76
C THR A 492 -12.17 14.34 36.32
N LEU A 493 -12.29 15.64 36.08
CA LEU A 493 -12.44 16.23 34.76
C LEU A 493 -11.07 16.39 34.10
N LEU A 494 -10.87 15.74 32.96
CA LEU A 494 -9.70 15.93 32.10
C LEU A 494 -10.11 16.86 30.95
N SER A 495 -9.32 17.92 30.76
CA SER A 495 -9.50 18.90 29.67
C SER A 495 -8.26 18.97 28.80
N VAL A 496 -8.46 18.89 27.49
CA VAL A 496 -7.38 18.98 26.50
C VAL A 496 -7.40 20.38 25.88
N GLY A 497 -6.39 21.17 26.23
CA GLY A 497 -6.15 22.50 25.67
C GLY A 497 -5.18 22.47 24.48
N PRO A 498 -4.74 23.64 23.98
CA PRO A 498 -3.88 23.74 22.81
C PRO A 498 -2.52 23.05 22.98
N LEU A 499 -1.88 23.25 24.14
CA LEU A 499 -0.55 22.71 24.49
C LEU A 499 -0.53 22.04 25.86
N THR A 500 -1.65 21.92 26.55
CA THR A 500 -1.69 21.43 27.93
C THR A 500 -2.87 20.49 28.15
N VAL A 501 -2.76 19.67 29.18
CA VAL A 501 -3.89 18.91 29.73
C VAL A 501 -4.10 19.39 31.15
N SER A 502 -5.30 19.88 31.45
CA SER A 502 -5.65 20.33 32.81
C SER A 502 -6.67 19.38 33.43
N LEU A 503 -6.38 18.95 34.65
CA LEU A 503 -7.17 18.02 35.43
C LEU A 503 -7.79 18.73 36.62
N LYS A 504 -9.08 18.50 36.85
CA LYS A 504 -9.83 19.04 37.98
C LYS A 504 -10.59 17.93 38.71
N GLY A 505 -10.19 17.67 39.95
CA GLY A 505 -10.80 16.65 40.81
C GLY A 505 -10.43 16.89 42.27
N ARG A 506 -9.97 15.85 42.97
CA ARG A 506 -9.42 15.99 44.32
C ARG A 506 -8.14 16.82 44.37
N HIS A 507 -7.33 16.72 43.32
CA HIS A 507 -6.13 17.52 43.10
C HIS A 507 -6.24 18.17 41.73
N GLU A 508 -5.85 19.45 41.64
CA GLU A 508 -5.74 20.16 40.38
C GLU A 508 -4.31 20.00 39.85
N LEU A 509 -4.18 19.64 38.58
CA LEU A 509 -2.89 19.40 37.93
C LEU A 509 -2.96 19.86 36.47
N THR A 510 -1.92 20.55 36.02
CA THR A 510 -1.73 20.86 34.61
C THR A 510 -0.47 20.19 34.11
N LEU A 511 -0.59 19.39 33.04
CA LEU A 511 0.50 18.73 32.35
C LEU A 511 0.84 19.52 31.07
N GLY A 512 2.14 19.66 30.80
CA GLY A 512 2.67 20.46 29.69
C GLY A 512 3.39 21.74 30.16
N PRO A 513 3.64 22.71 29.27
CA PRO A 513 3.25 22.70 27.86
C PRO A 513 3.95 21.59 27.08
N PHE A 514 3.20 20.89 26.24
CA PHE A 514 3.74 19.93 25.30
C PHE A 514 4.33 20.67 24.11
N GLU A 515 5.49 20.20 23.64
CA GLU A 515 6.07 20.72 22.42
C GLU A 515 5.15 20.43 21.23
N PRO A 516 4.80 21.44 20.42
CA PRO A 516 4.11 21.23 19.17
C PRO A 516 4.87 20.24 18.28
N SER A 517 4.14 19.53 17.43
CA SER A 517 4.73 18.76 16.35
C SER A 517 5.49 19.72 15.40
N PRO A 518 6.71 19.37 14.94
CA PRO A 518 7.49 20.23 14.06
C PRO A 518 6.87 20.39 12.66
N PHE A 519 5.86 19.57 12.32
CA PHE A 519 5.30 19.48 10.97
C PHE A 519 3.92 20.17 10.81
N GLY A 520 3.50 21.04 11.73
CA GLY A 520 2.33 21.87 11.47
C GLY A 520 1.94 22.88 12.56
N ASN A 521 0.94 23.71 12.22
CA ASN A 521 0.39 24.73 13.11
C ASN A 521 -0.41 24.12 14.26
N VAL A 522 -0.33 24.75 15.43
CA VAL A 522 -1.19 24.40 16.57
C VAL A 522 -2.65 24.47 16.14
N ASN A 523 -3.33 23.33 16.20
CA ASN A 523 -4.71 23.21 15.77
C ASN A 523 -5.67 23.34 16.97
N LEU A 524 -6.95 23.59 16.69
CA LEU A 524 -7.99 23.75 17.72
C LEU A 524 -8.73 22.44 18.03
N PHE A 525 -8.24 21.30 17.54
CA PHE A 525 -8.82 19.99 17.79
C PHE A 525 -8.21 19.35 19.04
N GLY A 526 -8.98 18.48 19.67
CA GLY A 526 -8.50 17.64 20.75
C GLY A 526 -9.21 16.30 20.72
N ALA A 527 -8.53 15.27 21.22
CA ALA A 527 -9.07 13.95 21.40
C ALA A 527 -8.60 13.41 22.76
N VAL A 528 -9.49 12.75 23.47
CA VAL A 528 -9.19 12.03 24.71
C VAL A 528 -9.96 10.72 24.74
N ALA A 529 -9.33 9.67 25.25
CA ALA A 529 -10.00 8.43 25.63
C ALA A 529 -9.39 7.88 26.92
N LEU A 530 -10.15 7.03 27.60
CA LEU A 530 -9.72 6.25 28.77
C LEU A 530 -9.59 4.78 28.32
N PRO A 531 -8.45 4.37 27.72
CA PRO A 531 -8.34 3.07 27.10
C PRO A 531 -8.17 1.97 28.16
N ALA A 532 -9.10 1.02 28.19
CA ALA A 532 -9.03 -0.11 29.12
C ALA A 532 -7.98 -1.18 28.73
N ASN A 533 -7.44 -1.13 27.52
CA ASN A 533 -6.68 -2.21 26.89
C ASN A 533 -5.28 -1.80 26.38
N VAL A 534 -4.79 -0.62 26.75
CA VAL A 534 -3.41 -0.21 26.48
C VAL A 534 -2.58 -0.42 27.73
N ALA A 535 -1.66 -1.39 27.69
CA ALA A 535 -0.84 -1.71 28.85
C ALA A 535 0.03 -0.51 29.27
N GLY A 536 -0.14 -0.07 30.53
CA GLY A 536 0.67 1.01 31.12
C GLY A 536 0.09 2.42 30.99
N ALA A 537 -1.13 2.60 30.48
CA ALA A 537 -1.83 3.88 30.43
C ALA A 537 -3.28 3.78 30.89
N ASP A 538 -3.76 4.84 31.54
CA ASP A 538 -5.15 5.00 32.02
C ASP A 538 -5.91 6.04 31.18
N ALA A 539 -5.20 6.95 30.51
CA ALA A 539 -5.75 7.87 29.53
C ALA A 539 -4.80 8.06 28.34
N VAL A 540 -5.37 8.41 27.19
CA VAL A 540 -4.65 8.84 25.99
C VAL A 540 -5.23 10.16 25.52
N VAL A 541 -4.35 11.10 25.19
CA VAL A 541 -4.69 12.48 24.81
C VAL A 541 -3.90 12.93 23.60
N SER A 542 -4.54 13.72 22.76
CA SER A 542 -3.93 14.47 21.66
C SER A 542 -4.61 15.82 21.58
N GLY A 543 -3.85 16.90 21.57
CA GLY A 543 -4.36 18.27 21.45
C GLY A 543 -3.74 19.01 20.28
N GLY A 544 -3.74 20.33 20.36
CA GLY A 544 -3.17 21.22 19.34
C GLY A 544 -1.68 20.97 19.04
N TRP A 545 -0.97 20.29 19.94
CA TRP A 545 0.42 19.90 19.76
C TRP A 545 0.63 18.72 18.79
N GLY A 546 -0.41 17.99 18.38
CA GLY A 546 -0.37 17.01 17.28
C GLY A 546 0.41 15.71 17.52
N ARG A 547 0.72 15.36 18.78
CA ARG A 547 1.37 14.08 19.15
C ARG A 547 0.54 13.32 20.18
N THR A 548 0.62 11.99 20.17
CA THR A 548 -0.10 11.18 21.17
C THR A 548 0.65 11.19 22.50
N ILE A 549 -0.05 11.53 23.59
CA ILE A 549 0.47 11.46 24.95
C ILE A 549 -0.33 10.42 25.73
N PHE A 550 0.36 9.50 26.38
CA PHE A 550 -0.25 8.55 27.30
C PHE A 550 -0.08 9.05 28.73
N LEU A 551 -1.14 8.94 29.51
CA LEU A 551 -1.17 9.29 30.92
C LEU A 551 -1.42 8.05 31.75
N LYS A 552 -0.74 7.96 32.87
CA LYS A 552 -0.91 6.90 33.87
C LYS A 552 -1.33 7.52 35.19
N ARG A 553 -2.22 6.84 35.90
CA ARG A 553 -2.70 7.21 37.22
C ARG A 553 -2.09 6.25 38.26
N ALA A 554 -1.40 6.80 39.25
CA ALA A 554 -0.86 6.07 40.39
C ALA A 554 -1.13 6.87 41.67
N ASP A 555 -1.66 6.22 42.71
CA ASP A 555 -2.00 6.85 44.00
C ASP A 555 -2.80 8.16 43.85
N ASP A 556 -3.87 8.15 43.03
CA ASP A 556 -4.71 9.31 42.69
C ASP A 556 -3.96 10.51 42.06
N THR A 557 -2.74 10.29 41.54
CA THR A 557 -1.94 11.29 40.82
C THR A 557 -1.72 10.88 39.37
N TRP A 558 -1.86 11.83 38.44
CA TRP A 558 -1.64 11.60 37.02
C TRP A 558 -0.21 11.99 36.60
N SER A 559 0.43 11.15 35.78
CA SER A 559 1.76 11.39 35.24
C SER A 559 1.84 10.99 33.76
N ILE A 560 2.76 11.59 33.02
CA ILE A 560 3.03 11.25 31.62
C ILE A 560 3.82 9.92 31.57
N VAL A 561 3.45 9.05 30.63
CA VAL A 561 4.25 7.86 30.32
C VAL A 561 5.41 8.28 29.40
N GLU A 562 6.64 8.22 29.93
CA GLU A 562 7.84 8.56 29.14
C GLU A 562 8.07 7.53 28.03
N ARG A 563 8.27 8.02 26.80
CA ARG A 563 8.61 7.22 25.62
C ARG A 563 10.07 7.48 25.22
N PRO A 564 10.83 6.46 24.76
CA PRO A 564 12.20 6.66 24.28
C PRO A 564 12.29 7.72 23.17
N ALA A 565 13.23 8.65 23.28
CA ALA A 565 13.49 9.63 22.23
C ALA A 565 14.02 8.90 20.98
N GLY A 566 13.30 9.00 19.86
CA GLY A 566 13.62 8.31 18.61
C GLY A 566 12.44 7.57 17.97
N ASP A 567 11.34 7.35 18.68
CA ASP A 567 10.24 6.48 18.20
C ASP A 567 9.18 7.22 17.34
N GLY A 568 9.63 8.21 16.55
CA GLY A 568 8.80 9.11 15.73
C GLY A 568 8.20 8.47 14.47
N GLN A 569 8.16 7.15 14.42
CA GLN A 569 7.68 6.39 13.28
C GLN A 569 6.18 6.22 13.34
N GLU A 570 5.46 6.78 12.38
CA GLU A 570 4.04 6.50 12.10
C GLU A 570 2.98 7.12 13.04
N GLN A 571 3.24 8.18 13.81
CA GLN A 571 2.12 8.86 14.50
C GLN A 571 1.33 9.77 13.52
N PRO A 572 -0.01 9.74 13.55
CA PRO A 572 -0.82 10.70 12.80
C PRO A 572 -0.70 12.10 13.39
N TYR A 573 -0.59 13.11 12.52
CA TYR A 573 -0.43 14.52 12.92
C TYR A 573 -1.71 15.09 13.58
N LEU A 574 -2.87 14.89 12.94
CA LEU A 574 -4.14 15.41 13.44
C LEU A 574 -5.08 14.27 13.85
N ILE A 575 -5.19 14.03 15.16
CA ILE A 575 -6.16 13.09 15.73
C ILE A 575 -7.42 13.84 16.11
N ARG A 576 -8.54 13.48 15.47
CA ARG A 576 -9.86 14.11 15.68
C ARG A 576 -10.67 13.41 16.77
N SER A 577 -10.54 12.10 16.89
CA SER A 577 -11.17 11.33 17.97
C SER A 577 -10.46 10.00 18.21
N PHE A 578 -10.64 9.48 19.43
CA PHE A 578 -10.19 8.16 19.82
C PHE A 578 -11.38 7.23 20.06
N ALA A 579 -11.20 5.94 19.81
CA ALA A 579 -12.13 4.89 20.21
C ALA A 579 -11.37 3.74 20.87
N ALA A 580 -11.81 3.34 22.06
CA ALA A 580 -11.39 2.08 22.67
C ALA A 580 -12.30 0.96 22.18
N HIS A 581 -11.76 0.04 21.38
CA HIS A 581 -12.49 -1.11 20.86
C HIS A 581 -12.08 -2.38 21.62
N PRO A 582 -13.02 -3.22 22.10
CA PRO A 582 -12.69 -4.43 22.87
C PRO A 582 -11.70 -5.38 22.18
N ARG A 583 -11.92 -5.63 20.87
CA ARG A 583 -11.05 -6.45 20.02
C ARG A 583 -9.82 -5.71 19.46
N TYR A 584 -10.02 -4.57 18.81
CA TYR A 584 -8.97 -3.91 18.04
C TYR A 584 -8.02 -3.02 18.85
N GLY A 585 -8.25 -2.83 20.15
CA GLY A 585 -7.39 -1.95 20.94
C GLY A 585 -7.86 -0.50 20.87
N LEU A 586 -6.90 0.40 21.06
CA LEU A 586 -7.10 1.83 20.85
C LEU A 586 -7.03 2.15 19.35
N LEU A 587 -8.04 2.87 18.86
CA LEU A 587 -8.14 3.37 17.49
C LEU A 587 -8.18 4.90 17.49
N ALA A 588 -7.66 5.51 16.42
CA ALA A 588 -7.69 6.95 16.19
C ALA A 588 -8.29 7.26 14.82
N ALA A 589 -9.22 8.21 14.78
CA ALA A 589 -9.69 8.86 13.56
C ALA A 589 -8.84 10.10 13.27
N THR A 590 -8.36 10.21 12.03
CA THR A 590 -7.40 11.24 11.62
C THR A 590 -7.74 11.78 10.24
N ASP A 591 -7.07 12.85 9.84
CA ASP A 591 -7.09 13.39 8.48
C ASP A 591 -6.57 12.42 7.41
N ALA A 592 -5.69 11.49 7.81
CA ALA A 592 -5.09 10.46 6.97
C ALA A 592 -5.71 9.05 7.18
N GLY A 593 -6.90 8.96 7.78
CA GLY A 593 -7.62 7.70 7.96
C GLY A 593 -7.70 7.19 9.38
N ILE A 594 -7.81 5.86 9.52
CA ILE A 594 -7.87 5.18 10.81
C ILE A 594 -6.52 4.58 11.14
N TYR A 595 -6.08 4.80 12.37
CA TYR A 595 -4.89 4.18 12.94
C TYR A 595 -5.27 3.31 14.15
N ARG A 596 -4.52 2.23 14.35
CA ARG A 596 -4.61 1.33 15.51
C ARG A 596 -3.32 1.39 16.31
N TRP A 597 -3.42 1.43 17.63
CA TRP A 597 -2.26 1.31 18.51
C TRP A 597 -1.86 -0.15 18.70
N GLU A 598 -0.58 -0.46 18.50
CA GLU A 598 -0.01 -1.80 18.72
C GLU A 598 1.12 -1.72 19.75
N GLY A 599 0.99 -2.45 20.87
CA GLY A 599 1.99 -2.53 21.92
C GLY A 599 1.58 -1.87 23.25
N SER A 600 2.54 -1.64 24.13
CA SER A 600 2.35 -0.92 25.39
C SER A 600 2.26 0.60 25.17
N ALA A 601 1.90 1.37 26.19
CA ALA A 601 1.96 2.83 26.12
C ALA A 601 3.40 3.37 25.94
N ARG A 602 4.40 2.58 26.33
CA ARG A 602 5.82 2.98 26.32
C ARG A 602 6.49 2.70 24.97
N ASP A 603 6.29 1.49 24.45
CA ASP A 603 7.04 0.92 23.32
C ASP A 603 6.14 0.61 22.12
N GLY A 604 4.88 1.05 22.17
CA GLY A 604 3.91 0.85 21.10
C GLY A 604 4.01 1.87 19.98
N GLN A 605 3.32 1.58 18.88
CA GLN A 605 3.28 2.41 17.67
C GLN A 605 1.89 2.42 17.04
N TRP A 606 1.60 3.47 16.28
CA TRP A 606 0.39 3.57 15.47
C TRP A 606 0.57 2.82 14.15
N ARG A 607 -0.42 2.03 13.75
CA ARG A 607 -0.48 1.35 12.45
C ARG A 607 -1.68 1.83 11.66
N SER A 608 -1.44 2.32 10.44
CA SER A 608 -2.53 2.73 9.54
C SER A 608 -3.33 1.51 9.06
N LEU A 609 -4.66 1.61 9.12
CA LEU A 609 -5.57 0.57 8.62
C LEU A 609 -5.91 0.74 7.13
N ARG A 610 -5.34 1.73 6.44
CA ARG A 610 -5.58 1.99 5.00
C ARG A 610 -5.29 0.79 4.09
N ASN A 611 -4.41 -0.09 4.54
CA ASN A 611 -4.02 -1.30 3.80
C ASN A 611 -5.08 -2.42 3.83
N ILE A 612 -6.01 -2.36 4.80
CA ILE A 612 -7.15 -3.29 4.91
C ILE A 612 -8.21 -2.91 3.88
N ASP A 613 -8.55 -1.62 3.81
CA ASP A 613 -9.48 -1.04 2.84
C ASP A 613 -9.09 0.41 2.55
N PRO A 614 -8.98 0.85 1.28
CA PRO A 614 -8.63 2.22 0.94
C PRO A 614 -9.52 3.29 1.60
N ARG A 615 -10.79 2.96 1.88
CA ARG A 615 -11.72 3.87 2.59
C ARG A 615 -11.27 4.18 4.01
N LEU A 616 -10.52 3.27 4.64
CA LEU A 616 -9.90 3.47 5.94
C LEU A 616 -8.68 4.40 5.89
N GLY A 617 -8.23 4.79 4.70
CA GLY A 617 -7.17 5.79 4.49
C GLY A 617 -7.68 7.18 4.13
N LEU A 618 -9.00 7.39 4.10
CA LEU A 618 -9.63 8.69 3.86
C LEU A 618 -9.88 9.40 5.20
N GLY A 619 -9.84 10.73 5.21
CA GLY A 619 -10.07 11.50 6.44
C GLY A 619 -11.36 11.12 7.17
N VAL A 620 -11.23 10.82 8.46
CA VAL A 620 -12.32 10.41 9.36
C VAL A 620 -12.49 11.45 10.45
N ASP A 621 -13.70 11.98 10.60
CA ASP A 621 -14.02 12.96 11.65
C ASP A 621 -14.22 12.27 13.00
N HIS A 622 -14.99 11.18 13.01
CA HIS A 622 -15.27 10.44 14.24
C HIS A 622 -15.18 8.93 14.07
N ILE A 623 -14.74 8.26 15.12
CA ILE A 623 -14.75 6.80 15.24
C ILE A 623 -15.39 6.38 16.57
N ILE A 624 -16.23 5.34 16.53
CA ILE A 624 -16.81 4.72 17.73
C ILE A 624 -16.79 3.19 17.59
N PRO A 625 -16.69 2.45 18.71
CA PRO A 625 -16.79 0.99 18.66
C PRO A 625 -18.22 0.54 18.28
N GLY A 626 -18.33 -0.54 17.52
CA GLY A 626 -19.58 -1.28 17.31
C GLY A 626 -19.64 -2.52 18.21
N THR A 627 -20.49 -3.50 17.86
CA THR A 627 -20.48 -4.82 18.52
C THR A 627 -19.45 -5.74 17.89
N ASP A 628 -18.85 -6.58 18.73
CA ASP A 628 -17.97 -7.70 18.38
C ASP A 628 -16.72 -7.32 17.56
N ASN A 629 -16.87 -7.33 16.23
CA ASN A 629 -15.83 -7.15 15.23
C ASN A 629 -16.10 -5.96 14.30
N SER A 630 -17.05 -5.09 14.66
CA SER A 630 -17.44 -3.93 13.87
C SER A 630 -17.12 -2.60 14.54
N LEU A 631 -16.88 -1.58 13.74
CA LEU A 631 -16.68 -0.19 14.16
C LEU A 631 -17.48 0.73 13.25
N TRP A 632 -17.75 1.95 13.73
CA TRP A 632 -18.40 2.97 12.95
C TRP A 632 -17.46 4.15 12.73
N ILE A 633 -17.48 4.68 11.51
CA ILE A 633 -16.80 5.93 11.16
C ILE A 633 -17.79 6.95 10.62
N ALA A 634 -17.54 8.22 10.93
CA ALA A 634 -18.24 9.35 10.35
C ALA A 634 -17.27 10.24 9.58
N SER A 635 -17.66 10.67 8.39
CA SER A 635 -16.93 11.63 7.57
C SER A 635 -17.93 12.48 6.79
N GLY A 636 -17.95 13.79 7.04
CA GLY A 636 -18.95 14.69 6.45
C GLY A 636 -20.40 14.23 6.73
N PRO A 637 -21.26 14.01 5.71
CA PRO A 637 -22.63 13.53 5.89
C PRO A 637 -22.76 12.00 5.91
N SER A 638 -21.65 11.25 5.87
CA SER A 638 -21.66 9.79 5.74
C SER A 638 -21.32 9.12 7.06
N LEU A 639 -22.16 8.15 7.44
CA LEU A 639 -21.88 7.21 8.53
C LEU A 639 -21.65 5.82 7.93
N THR A 640 -20.46 5.26 8.13
CA THR A 640 -20.09 3.94 7.58
C THR A 640 -19.84 2.95 8.71
N ARG A 641 -20.53 1.82 8.67
CA ARG A 641 -20.22 0.66 9.50
C ARG A 641 -19.19 -0.20 8.79
N ILE A 642 -18.12 -0.57 9.50
CA ILE A 642 -17.05 -1.43 9.00
C ILE A 642 -17.04 -2.69 9.85
N THR A 643 -17.08 -3.86 9.22
CA THR A 643 -17.06 -5.16 9.90
C THR A 643 -15.88 -5.95 9.37
N LEU A 644 -14.90 -6.24 10.22
CA LEU A 644 -13.78 -7.09 9.85
C LEU A 644 -14.07 -8.53 10.30
N PRO A 645 -14.00 -9.53 9.42
CA PRO A 645 -14.42 -10.88 9.75
C PRO A 645 -13.45 -11.54 10.76
N ILE A 646 -14.01 -12.42 11.58
CA ILE A 646 -13.26 -13.16 12.61
C ILE A 646 -12.80 -14.49 12.03
N SER A 647 -11.50 -14.77 12.05
CA SER A 647 -10.93 -16.03 11.57
C SER A 647 -9.84 -16.58 12.49
N GLU A 648 -9.49 -17.86 12.29
CA GLU A 648 -8.29 -18.48 12.85
C GLU A 648 -7.32 -18.77 11.70
N PRO A 649 -6.38 -17.86 11.40
CA PRO A 649 -5.49 -18.04 10.26
C PRO A 649 -4.56 -19.24 10.45
N LYS A 650 -4.29 -19.94 9.34
CA LYS A 650 -3.43 -21.13 9.31
C LYS A 650 -2.01 -20.76 8.86
N ILE A 651 -1.03 -21.48 9.38
CA ILE A 651 0.37 -21.31 9.03
C ILE A 651 1.01 -22.69 8.81
N ASP A 652 1.63 -22.86 7.65
CA ASP A 652 2.42 -24.05 7.32
C ASP A 652 3.89 -23.65 7.28
N ILE A 653 4.73 -24.34 8.06
CA ILE A 653 6.17 -24.12 8.06
C ILE A 653 6.88 -25.34 7.47
N SER A 654 7.84 -25.10 6.59
CA SER A 654 8.71 -26.11 6.02
C SER A 654 10.17 -25.73 6.26
N GLY A 655 10.94 -26.65 6.80
CA GLY A 655 12.32 -26.44 7.22
C GLY A 655 12.95 -27.77 7.68
N PRO A 656 14.03 -27.74 8.48
CA PRO A 656 14.55 -28.93 9.14
C PRO A 656 13.44 -29.66 9.90
N ALA A 657 13.47 -31.00 9.86
CA ALA A 657 12.53 -31.81 10.62
C ALA A 657 12.61 -31.47 12.12
N GLU A 658 11.48 -31.57 12.80
CA GLU A 658 11.42 -31.32 14.24
C GLU A 658 12.39 -32.22 15.00
N GLY A 659 13.25 -31.62 15.83
CA GLY A 659 14.34 -32.30 16.54
C GLY A 659 15.54 -32.68 15.68
N GLY A 660 15.57 -32.26 14.41
CA GLY A 660 16.64 -32.56 13.46
C GLY A 660 17.99 -31.95 13.84
N VAL A 661 19.07 -32.63 13.47
CA VAL A 661 20.45 -32.14 13.61
C VAL A 661 20.96 -31.70 12.24
N ILE A 662 21.44 -30.47 12.15
CA ILE A 662 22.02 -29.91 10.92
C ILE A 662 23.54 -29.72 11.06
N ASP A 663 24.25 -29.85 9.96
CA ASP A 663 25.72 -29.87 9.86
C ASP A 663 26.32 -28.61 9.23
N ARG A 664 25.55 -27.51 9.26
CA ARG A 664 25.85 -26.24 8.59
C ARG A 664 25.38 -25.06 9.44
N THR A 665 25.99 -23.89 9.24
CA THR A 665 25.70 -22.64 9.98
C THR A 665 24.57 -21.81 9.38
N ALA A 666 23.94 -22.29 8.29
CA ALA A 666 22.84 -21.60 7.63
C ALA A 666 21.74 -22.55 7.15
N ILE A 667 20.48 -22.18 7.37
CA ILE A 667 19.29 -22.90 6.90
C ILE A 667 18.20 -21.92 6.43
N ALA A 668 17.27 -22.42 5.62
CA ALA A 668 16.10 -21.68 5.19
C ALA A 668 14.82 -22.34 5.72
N TYR A 669 13.88 -21.52 6.18
CA TYR A 669 12.48 -21.90 6.38
C TYR A 669 11.64 -21.28 5.28
N THR A 670 10.67 -22.03 4.75
CA THR A 670 9.57 -21.48 3.95
C THR A 670 8.29 -21.55 4.76
N ILE A 671 7.64 -20.41 4.91
CA ILE A 671 6.38 -20.23 5.62
C ILE A 671 5.29 -19.94 4.59
N ASN A 672 4.20 -20.70 4.60
CA ASN A 672 3.03 -20.48 3.76
C ASN A 672 1.83 -20.09 4.64
N PHE A 673 0.98 -19.22 4.11
CA PHE A 673 -0.20 -18.72 4.82
C PHE A 673 -1.48 -19.07 4.04
N PRO A 674 -1.91 -20.34 4.06
CA PRO A 674 -3.12 -20.77 3.36
C PRO A 674 -4.39 -20.10 3.91
N GLY A 675 -5.46 -20.16 3.14
CA GLY A 675 -6.79 -19.71 3.51
C GLY A 675 -7.27 -18.48 2.75
N LEU A 676 -8.60 -18.40 2.60
CA LEU A 676 -9.30 -17.43 1.76
C LEU A 676 -9.58 -16.08 2.45
N VAL A 677 -9.33 -16.00 3.76
CA VAL A 677 -9.64 -14.81 4.57
C VAL A 677 -8.60 -13.71 4.32
N GLY A 678 -9.09 -12.51 3.97
CA GLY A 678 -8.28 -11.32 3.75
C GLY A 678 -7.41 -11.39 2.50
N LEU A 679 -6.68 -10.32 2.22
CA LEU A 679 -5.73 -10.32 1.10
C LEU A 679 -4.50 -11.17 1.43
N PRO A 680 -4.09 -12.13 0.58
CA PRO A 680 -2.88 -12.91 0.80
C PRO A 680 -1.63 -12.05 0.91
N SER A 681 -1.55 -10.95 0.15
CA SER A 681 -0.46 -9.97 0.23
C SER A 681 -0.41 -9.18 1.53
N ARG A 682 -1.48 -9.21 2.34
CA ARG A 682 -1.58 -8.49 3.62
C ARG A 682 -1.44 -9.38 4.85
N LYS A 683 -1.24 -10.70 4.66
CA LYS A 683 -0.90 -11.59 5.77
C LYS A 683 0.53 -11.29 6.22
N THR A 684 0.74 -11.25 7.53
CA THR A 684 2.05 -11.03 8.13
C THR A 684 2.34 -12.11 9.16
N ALA A 685 3.60 -12.41 9.42
CA ALA A 685 3.99 -13.29 10.52
C ALA A 685 5.13 -12.67 11.33
N THR A 686 4.91 -12.56 12.63
CA THR A 686 5.95 -12.20 13.59
C THR A 686 6.65 -13.48 14.04
N VAL A 687 7.98 -13.50 13.96
CA VAL A 687 8.78 -14.69 14.26
C VAL A 687 9.66 -14.43 15.46
N SER A 688 9.56 -15.33 16.44
CA SER A 688 10.42 -15.33 17.63
C SER A 688 11.42 -16.48 17.56
N TYR A 689 12.64 -16.20 18.06
CA TYR A 689 13.79 -17.11 18.05
C TYR A 689 14.31 -17.29 19.46
N ASP A 690 14.56 -18.54 19.86
CA ASP A 690 15.17 -18.89 21.14
C ASP A 690 16.28 -19.94 20.93
N PRO A 691 17.57 -19.62 21.13
CA PRO A 691 18.09 -18.30 21.51
C PRO A 691 17.94 -17.25 20.36
N PRO A 692 18.11 -15.94 20.65
CA PRO A 692 17.96 -14.88 19.66
C PRO A 692 19.00 -15.00 18.52
N ILE A 693 18.56 -14.83 17.27
CA ILE A 693 19.42 -14.80 16.08
C ILE A 693 19.46 -13.35 15.57
N PRO A 694 20.58 -12.61 15.69
CA PRO A 694 20.65 -11.18 15.39
C PRO A 694 20.28 -10.81 13.94
N ASN A 695 20.68 -11.65 12.98
CA ASN A 695 20.53 -11.39 11.55
C ASN A 695 19.23 -11.95 10.96
N ALA A 696 18.36 -12.57 11.78
CA ALA A 696 17.13 -13.20 11.31
C ALA A 696 15.96 -12.20 11.24
N ALA A 697 15.18 -12.26 10.16
CA ALA A 697 13.98 -11.45 10.00
C ALA A 697 12.95 -11.74 11.12
N ARG A 698 12.51 -10.71 11.85
CA ARG A 698 11.52 -10.84 12.94
C ARG A 698 10.07 -10.70 12.47
N SER A 699 9.87 -10.20 11.25
CA SER A 699 8.57 -10.06 10.62
C SER A 699 8.71 -10.38 9.13
N VAL A 700 7.75 -11.12 8.61
CA VAL A 700 7.63 -11.43 7.18
C VAL A 700 6.21 -11.17 6.71
N SER A 701 6.05 -10.86 5.43
CA SER A 701 4.76 -10.49 4.83
C SER A 701 4.52 -11.21 3.52
N GLY A 702 3.25 -11.36 3.14
CA GLY A 702 2.81 -11.97 1.89
C GLY A 702 2.18 -13.35 2.07
N PRO A 703 1.83 -14.05 0.98
CA PRO A 703 1.20 -15.38 1.02
C PRO A 703 2.20 -16.51 1.31
N THR A 704 3.48 -16.27 1.01
CA THR A 704 4.61 -17.16 1.25
C THR A 704 5.83 -16.31 1.61
N ALA A 705 6.60 -16.74 2.60
CA ALA A 705 7.82 -16.06 3.00
C ALA A 705 8.96 -17.05 3.19
N ARG A 706 10.17 -16.64 2.80
CA ARG A 706 11.40 -17.39 3.09
C ARG A 706 12.18 -16.66 4.18
N ILE A 707 12.63 -17.41 5.18
CA ILE A 707 13.48 -16.91 6.26
C ILE A 707 14.79 -17.67 6.21
N ASP A 708 15.87 -16.96 5.90
CA ASP A 708 17.22 -17.51 5.99
C ASP A 708 17.80 -17.21 7.39
N LEU A 709 18.20 -18.26 8.09
CA LEU A 709 18.87 -18.18 9.38
C LEU A 709 20.35 -18.43 9.16
N THR A 710 21.21 -17.46 9.46
CA THR A 710 22.67 -17.53 9.33
C THR A 710 23.35 -17.41 10.69
N ASP A 711 24.67 -17.64 10.72
CA ASP A 711 25.52 -17.46 11.91
C ASP A 711 25.11 -18.33 13.12
N LEU A 712 24.59 -19.53 12.84
CA LEU A 712 24.15 -20.46 13.88
C LEU A 712 25.33 -21.08 14.63
N GLY A 713 25.26 -21.08 15.97
CA GLY A 713 26.29 -21.59 16.87
C GLY A 713 26.40 -23.12 16.87
N ASP A 714 27.63 -23.65 16.88
CA ASP A 714 27.90 -25.09 17.02
C ASP A 714 27.43 -25.58 18.40
N GLN A 715 26.77 -26.74 18.46
CA GLN A 715 26.18 -27.33 19.66
C GLN A 715 25.02 -26.55 20.29
N GLU A 716 24.43 -25.59 19.59
CA GLU A 716 23.22 -24.90 20.04
C GLU A 716 21.94 -25.55 19.51
N THR A 717 20.85 -25.36 20.26
CA THR A 717 19.50 -25.78 19.90
C THR A 717 18.63 -24.55 19.75
N TYR A 718 17.99 -24.41 18.59
CA TYR A 718 17.14 -23.27 18.26
C TYR A 718 15.67 -23.68 18.20
N LYS A 719 14.80 -22.78 18.66
CA LYS A 719 13.35 -22.83 18.52
C LYS A 719 12.89 -21.64 17.67
N VAL A 720 12.14 -21.92 16.62
CA VAL A 720 11.55 -20.93 15.72
C VAL A 720 10.05 -20.95 15.91
N GLN A 721 9.44 -19.82 16.30
CA GLN A 721 8.01 -19.71 16.56
C GLN A 721 7.39 -18.52 15.82
N PRO A 722 6.90 -18.73 14.59
CA PRO A 722 6.06 -17.75 13.90
C PRO A 722 4.63 -17.69 14.45
N ILE A 723 4.08 -16.48 14.47
CA ILE A 723 2.68 -16.16 14.73
C ILE A 723 2.17 -15.40 13.52
N VAL A 724 1.21 -15.98 12.79
CA VAL A 724 0.59 -15.29 11.64
C VAL A 724 -0.54 -14.38 12.12
N THR A 725 -0.64 -13.21 11.49
CA THR A 725 -1.77 -12.30 11.58
C THR A 725 -2.34 -12.13 10.17
N ASP A 726 -3.65 -12.31 10.00
CA ASP A 726 -4.32 -12.13 8.71
C ASP A 726 -4.54 -10.65 8.36
N GLY A 727 -5.05 -10.38 7.15
CA GLY A 727 -5.35 -9.03 6.68
C GLY A 727 -6.48 -8.31 7.44
N PHE A 728 -7.10 -8.95 8.43
CA PHE A 728 -8.18 -8.42 9.27
C PHE A 728 -7.80 -8.41 10.76
N LEU A 729 -6.51 -8.51 11.06
CA LEU A 729 -5.94 -8.42 12.41
C LEU A 729 -6.28 -9.61 13.32
N ASN A 730 -6.66 -10.76 12.74
CA ASN A 730 -6.79 -12.01 13.49
C ASN A 730 -5.42 -12.67 13.60
N SER A 731 -5.02 -13.06 14.81
CA SER A 731 -3.75 -13.77 15.03
C SER A 731 -3.97 -15.25 15.31
N ALA A 732 -3.10 -16.10 14.76
CA ALA A 732 -3.12 -17.54 14.98
C ALA A 732 -2.43 -17.94 16.29
N THR A 733 -2.66 -19.19 16.71
CA THR A 733 -1.78 -19.84 17.69
C THR A 733 -0.37 -20.00 17.13
N PRO A 734 0.69 -19.74 17.93
CA PRO A 734 2.07 -19.92 17.50
C PRO A 734 2.36 -21.38 17.10
N VAL A 735 2.99 -21.60 15.95
CA VAL A 735 3.50 -22.92 15.54
C VAL A 735 5.01 -22.94 15.76
N GLY A 736 5.54 -23.98 16.41
CA GLY A 736 6.97 -24.07 16.74
C GLY A 736 7.70 -25.16 15.97
N SER A 737 8.92 -24.86 15.51
CA SER A 737 9.90 -25.86 15.04
C SER A 737 11.16 -25.79 15.90
N LYS A 738 11.82 -26.93 16.11
CA LYS A 738 13.04 -27.06 16.91
C LYS A 738 14.11 -27.84 16.14
N PHE A 739 15.36 -27.38 16.15
CA PHE A 739 16.50 -28.07 15.54
C PHE A 739 17.80 -27.82 16.32
N SER A 740 18.83 -28.63 16.08
CA SER A 740 20.16 -28.45 16.71
C SER A 740 21.29 -28.42 15.67
N VAL A 741 22.36 -27.69 15.95
CA VAL A 741 23.52 -27.53 15.06
C VAL A 741 24.69 -28.36 15.55
N ARG A 742 25.32 -29.15 14.66
CA ARG A 742 26.56 -29.88 14.94
C ARG A 742 27.50 -29.81 13.75
N LEU A 743 28.50 -28.94 13.81
CA LEU A 743 29.41 -28.70 12.68
C LEU A 743 30.51 -29.79 12.58
N PRO A 744 30.95 -30.15 11.36
CA PRO A 744 32.14 -30.97 11.13
C PRO A 744 33.40 -30.34 11.74
N PHE A 745 34.36 -31.17 12.18
CA PHE A 745 35.53 -30.72 12.93
C PHE A 745 36.41 -29.67 12.22
N TYR A 746 36.41 -29.64 10.88
CA TYR A 746 37.20 -28.70 10.07
C TYR A 746 36.53 -27.34 9.85
N GLN A 747 35.24 -27.19 10.16
CA GLN A 747 34.51 -25.91 10.09
C GLN A 747 34.46 -25.18 11.44
N ASN A 748 34.92 -25.81 12.51
CA ASN A 748 35.03 -25.18 13.83
C ASN A 748 36.46 -24.62 13.99
N PRO A 749 36.65 -23.28 14.06
CA PRO A 749 37.96 -22.66 14.08
C PRO A 749 38.80 -23.06 15.29
N TYR A 750 38.18 -23.45 16.41
CA TYR A 750 38.86 -23.93 17.61
C TYR A 750 39.38 -25.37 17.47
N LYS A 751 38.62 -26.25 16.80
CA LYS A 751 39.04 -27.63 16.52
C LYS A 751 40.13 -27.67 15.43
N LEU A 752 40.05 -26.77 14.44
CA LEU A 752 41.05 -26.62 13.38
C LEU A 752 42.36 -26.02 13.90
N SER A 753 42.30 -25.01 14.77
CA SER A 753 43.52 -24.41 15.36
C SER A 753 44.28 -25.37 16.27
N LEU A 754 43.60 -26.30 16.95
CA LEU A 754 44.23 -27.40 17.71
C LEU A 754 44.97 -28.40 16.80
N ALA A 755 44.42 -28.68 15.60
CA ALA A 755 45.05 -29.53 14.60
C ALA A 755 46.25 -28.85 13.91
N ILE A 756 46.16 -27.53 13.68
CA ILE A 756 47.23 -26.71 13.09
C ILE A 756 48.37 -26.46 14.10
N LEU A 757 48.07 -26.30 15.39
CA LEU A 757 49.07 -26.17 16.47
C LEU A 757 49.97 -27.41 16.60
N ALA A 758 49.48 -28.60 16.23
CA ALA A 758 50.29 -29.81 16.17
C ALA A 758 51.24 -29.85 14.95
N LEU A 759 50.99 -29.03 13.93
CA LEU A 759 51.68 -29.05 12.63
C LEU A 759 52.72 -27.93 12.45
N VAL A 760 52.69 -26.89 13.30
CA VAL A 760 53.49 -25.65 13.11
C VAL A 760 54.62 -25.47 14.15
N ALA A 761 54.85 -26.43 15.04
CA ALA A 761 55.92 -26.35 16.05
C ALA A 761 57.37 -26.60 15.54
N LEU A 762 57.58 -26.73 14.24
CA LEU A 762 58.87 -26.88 13.57
C LEU A 762 58.76 -26.11 12.23
N PRO A 763 59.49 -25.04 11.87
CA PRO A 763 60.43 -24.16 12.58
C PRO A 763 60.22 -22.65 12.23
N LEU A 764 59.99 -21.76 13.20
CA LEU A 764 60.00 -20.31 12.93
C LEU A 764 60.73 -19.51 14.02
N ILE A 765 61.99 -19.89 14.25
CA ILE A 765 63.00 -18.99 14.82
C ILE A 765 64.04 -18.85 13.73
N ILE A 766 64.08 -17.69 13.07
CA ILE A 766 65.27 -17.00 12.54
C ILE A 766 64.82 -15.89 11.55
N VAL A 767 65.10 -14.66 11.98
CA VAL A 767 65.36 -13.45 11.17
C VAL A 767 64.15 -12.62 10.75
N THR A 768 63.74 -11.79 11.70
CA THR A 768 63.55 -10.35 11.47
C THR A 768 64.88 -9.69 11.09
N ARG A 769 64.89 -8.75 10.14
CA ARG A 769 65.48 -7.39 10.24
C ARG A 769 65.77 -6.79 8.86
N ARG A 770 64.99 -5.78 8.46
CA ARG A 770 65.42 -4.41 8.11
C ARG A 770 64.26 -3.65 7.45
N GLY A 771 63.88 -2.52 8.06
CA GLY A 771 62.83 -1.62 7.57
C GLY A 771 63.34 -0.67 6.48
N PRO A 772 62.76 0.53 6.38
CA PRO A 772 61.42 0.73 5.83
C PRO A 772 61.48 1.68 4.62
N THR A 773 60.31 2.06 4.12
CA THR A 773 60.03 3.26 3.29
C THR A 773 60.08 3.18 1.76
N GLY A 774 60.77 2.24 1.12
CA GLY A 774 60.76 2.13 -0.37
C GLY A 774 59.97 0.94 -0.96
N PHE A 775 59.73 -0.09 -0.15
CA PHE A 775 59.27 -1.41 -0.62
C PHE A 775 57.90 -1.83 -0.06
N LEU A 776 57.41 -1.16 1.00
CA LEU A 776 56.12 -1.47 1.62
C LEU A 776 54.93 -1.17 0.69
N LEU A 777 55.05 -0.20 -0.22
CA LEU A 777 54.00 0.08 -1.21
C LEU A 777 53.96 -0.93 -2.38
N ARG A 778 54.99 -1.77 -2.58
CA ARG A 778 54.94 -2.90 -3.52
C ARG A 778 54.54 -4.22 -2.86
N ARG A 779 54.53 -4.28 -1.52
CA ARG A 779 54.10 -5.46 -0.75
C ARG A 779 52.62 -5.41 -0.31
N VAL A 780 51.96 -4.29 -0.60
CA VAL A 780 50.49 -4.10 -0.59
C VAL A 780 49.88 -4.48 -1.96
N GLY A 781 50.59 -5.31 -2.75
CA GLY A 781 50.17 -5.84 -4.06
C GLY A 781 49.00 -6.83 -4.02
N GLY A 782 48.10 -6.67 -3.04
CA GLY A 782 46.80 -7.33 -2.97
C GLY A 782 45.61 -6.36 -3.00
N LEU A 783 45.82 -5.04 -2.81
CA LEU A 783 44.71 -4.09 -2.86
C LEU A 783 44.24 -3.90 -4.30
N ARG A 784 42.92 -3.85 -4.49
CA ARG A 784 42.26 -3.68 -5.78
C ARG A 784 41.39 -2.44 -5.74
N TRP A 785 41.39 -1.71 -6.84
CA TRP A 785 40.41 -0.66 -7.08
C TRP A 785 39.05 -1.30 -7.32
N SER A 786 38.05 -0.83 -6.59
CA SER A 786 36.66 -1.17 -6.82
C SER A 786 35.75 0.05 -6.70
N THR A 787 34.48 -0.12 -7.05
CA THR A 787 33.43 0.85 -6.69
C THR A 787 32.60 0.35 -5.52
N ALA A 788 32.20 1.29 -4.65
CA ALA A 788 31.18 1.09 -3.63
C ALA A 788 29.98 2.00 -3.93
N LYS A 789 28.79 1.56 -3.51
CA LYS A 789 27.54 2.31 -3.57
C LYS A 789 26.84 2.26 -2.23
N ASP A 790 26.10 3.31 -1.91
CA ASP A 790 25.23 3.41 -0.75
C ASP A 790 23.79 3.66 -1.26
N ASP A 791 22.79 3.70 -0.37
CA ASP A 791 21.44 4.10 -0.79
C ASP A 791 21.33 5.64 -0.80
N PRO A 792 20.71 6.25 -1.83
CA PRO A 792 20.52 7.70 -1.86
C PRO A 792 19.58 8.16 -0.75
N GLN A 793 19.79 9.38 -0.24
CA GLN A 793 18.92 10.00 0.76
C GLN A 793 17.60 10.52 0.15
N LEU A 794 17.57 10.71 -1.16
CA LEU A 794 16.34 11.02 -1.88
C LEU A 794 16.36 10.28 -3.21
N ALA A 795 15.25 9.65 -3.59
CA ALA A 795 15.00 9.21 -4.94
C ALA A 795 13.73 9.88 -5.44
N LEU A 796 13.80 10.54 -6.58
CA LEU A 796 12.66 11.18 -7.23
C LEU A 796 12.53 10.57 -8.62
N GLU A 797 11.45 9.85 -8.86
CA GLU A 797 11.07 9.30 -10.15
C GLU A 797 9.99 10.18 -10.78
N ILE A 798 10.18 10.53 -12.05
CA ILE A 798 9.25 11.36 -12.81
C ILE A 798 8.91 10.67 -14.13
N ASP A 799 7.66 10.24 -14.24
CA ASP A 799 7.17 9.51 -15.40
C ASP A 799 5.84 10.06 -15.93
N GLU A 800 5.58 9.86 -17.21
CA GLU A 800 4.30 10.21 -17.83
C GLU A 800 3.27 9.11 -17.53
N VAL A 801 2.14 9.47 -16.93
CA VAL A 801 1.07 8.54 -16.57
C VAL A 801 -0.19 8.84 -17.38
N GLY A 802 -0.35 8.11 -18.49
CA GLY A 802 -1.42 8.37 -19.46
C GLY A 802 -1.09 9.51 -20.43
N GLU A 803 -2.08 10.07 -21.11
CA GLU A 803 -1.85 11.13 -22.12
C GLU A 803 -1.71 12.53 -21.51
N ASP A 804 -2.28 12.78 -20.32
CA ASP A 804 -2.49 14.15 -19.78
C ASP A 804 -1.79 14.44 -18.45
N ALA A 805 -1.02 13.51 -17.87
CA ALA A 805 -0.42 13.67 -16.55
C ALA A 805 1.05 13.22 -16.46
N VAL A 806 1.82 13.91 -15.62
CA VAL A 806 3.18 13.56 -15.21
C VAL A 806 3.15 13.27 -13.71
N ARG A 807 3.62 12.10 -13.31
CA ARG A 807 3.70 11.68 -11.91
C ARG A 807 5.09 11.95 -11.35
N PHE A 808 5.14 12.49 -10.15
CA PHE A 808 6.34 12.64 -9.32
C PHE A 808 6.23 11.67 -8.15
N GLU A 809 7.11 10.66 -8.11
CA GLU A 809 7.25 9.74 -6.98
C GLU A 809 8.53 10.07 -6.20
N VAL A 810 8.39 10.57 -4.98
CA VAL A 810 9.51 10.86 -4.09
C VAL A 810 9.61 9.79 -3.02
N GLU A 811 10.82 9.25 -2.86
CA GLU A 811 11.24 8.35 -1.81
C GLU A 811 12.37 8.99 -0.99
N ALA A 812 12.13 9.26 0.29
CA ALA A 812 13.12 9.85 1.20
C ALA A 812 13.29 8.96 2.45
N PRO A 813 14.50 8.42 2.76
CA PRO A 813 14.77 7.78 4.03
C PRO A 813 14.99 8.87 5.10
N ALA A 814 13.95 9.16 5.87
CA ALA A 814 14.05 10.08 7.00
C ALA A 814 14.41 9.30 8.27
N ALA A 815 15.69 8.92 8.42
CA ALA A 815 16.39 8.29 9.56
C ALA A 815 15.75 7.06 10.25
N ILE A 816 14.45 6.82 10.10
CA ILE A 816 13.70 5.72 10.68
C ILE A 816 12.53 5.33 9.72
N ASN A 817 11.90 6.22 8.92
CA ASN A 817 10.74 5.91 8.03
C ASN A 817 11.05 6.21 6.55
N LEU A 818 10.46 5.41 5.66
CA LEU A 818 10.44 5.66 4.22
C LEU A 818 9.23 6.53 3.86
N ILE A 819 9.47 7.80 3.53
CA ILE A 819 8.42 8.66 2.99
C ILE A 819 8.31 8.34 1.50
N ARG A 820 7.24 7.65 1.10
CA ARG A 820 6.85 7.51 -0.31
C ARG A 820 5.64 8.38 -0.60
N LEU A 821 5.83 9.32 -1.50
CA LEU A 821 4.82 10.27 -1.93
C LEU A 821 4.74 10.21 -3.45
N ALA A 822 3.53 9.98 -3.98
CA ALA A 822 3.25 10.09 -5.41
C ALA A 822 2.26 11.23 -5.63
N VAL A 823 2.59 12.16 -6.53
CA VAL A 823 1.72 13.28 -6.91
C VAL A 823 1.68 13.44 -8.42
N ASP A 824 0.46 13.55 -8.95
CA ASP A 824 0.22 13.75 -10.38
C ASP A 824 0.06 15.24 -10.68
N ALA A 825 0.83 15.74 -11.65
CA ALA A 825 0.73 17.09 -12.19
C ALA A 825 0.19 17.03 -13.63
N PRO A 826 -0.66 17.97 -14.07
CA PRO A 826 -1.10 18.02 -15.46
C PRO A 826 0.08 18.19 -16.41
N LYS A 827 0.19 17.35 -17.45
CA LYS A 827 1.29 17.39 -18.43
C LYS A 827 1.42 18.76 -19.09
N ALA A 828 0.30 19.40 -19.41
CA ALA A 828 0.25 20.75 -19.97
C ALA A 828 0.93 21.82 -19.08
N ARG A 829 1.00 21.60 -17.76
CA ARG A 829 1.70 22.51 -16.83
C ARG A 829 3.22 22.38 -16.97
N ILE A 830 3.72 21.16 -17.10
CA ILE A 830 5.14 20.85 -17.27
C ILE A 830 5.61 21.24 -18.68
N GLU A 831 4.77 20.98 -19.69
CA GLU A 831 5.07 21.32 -21.08
C GLU A 831 4.88 22.81 -21.43
N GLY A 832 4.37 23.61 -20.49
CA GLY A 832 4.26 25.06 -20.62
C GLY A 832 5.59 25.76 -20.34
N LEU A 833 5.58 26.71 -19.40
CA LEU A 833 6.75 27.53 -19.04
C LEU A 833 8.02 26.71 -18.71
N PRO A 834 7.95 25.58 -17.98
CA PRO A 834 9.16 24.80 -17.69
C PRO A 834 9.86 24.23 -18.94
N LYS A 835 9.13 23.92 -20.01
CA LYS A 835 9.70 23.42 -21.28
C LYS A 835 10.53 24.45 -22.02
N GLU A 836 10.25 25.73 -21.79
CA GLU A 836 10.99 26.84 -22.37
C GLU A 836 12.25 27.20 -21.55
N ALA A 837 12.39 26.71 -20.32
CA ALA A 837 13.46 27.09 -19.41
C ALA A 837 14.87 26.77 -19.94
N LEU A 838 15.08 25.55 -20.44
CA LEU A 838 16.38 25.14 -20.96
C LEU A 838 16.72 25.86 -22.28
N PRO A 839 15.84 25.91 -23.31
CA PRO A 839 16.07 26.72 -24.50
C PRO A 839 16.36 28.19 -24.20
N PHE A 840 15.68 28.77 -23.20
CA PHE A 840 15.90 30.14 -22.77
C PHE A 840 17.32 30.35 -22.23
N LEU A 841 17.77 29.53 -21.27
CA LEU A 841 19.14 29.61 -20.74
C LEU A 841 20.21 29.39 -21.81
N VAL A 842 19.99 28.42 -22.71
CA VAL A 842 20.88 28.16 -23.84
C VAL A 842 21.00 29.38 -24.75
N SER A 843 19.87 30.04 -25.08
CA SER A 843 19.89 31.21 -25.96
C SER A 843 20.65 32.40 -25.35
N ILE A 844 20.58 32.57 -24.03
CA ILE A 844 21.33 33.60 -23.29
C ILE A 844 22.82 33.24 -23.25
N ALA A 845 23.15 31.98 -22.94
CA ALA A 845 24.53 31.49 -22.91
C ALA A 845 25.23 31.53 -24.28
N GLU A 846 24.49 31.34 -25.38
CA GLU A 846 24.96 31.44 -26.76
C GLU A 846 24.98 32.89 -27.28
N GLY A 847 24.47 33.86 -26.50
CA GLY A 847 24.43 35.28 -26.88
C GLY A 847 23.43 35.61 -28.01
N GLN A 848 22.40 34.79 -28.20
CA GLN A 848 21.43 34.88 -29.30
C GLN A 848 20.15 35.67 -28.95
N ALA A 849 19.93 36.05 -27.69
CA ALA A 849 18.71 36.75 -27.27
C ALA A 849 18.64 38.19 -27.81
N PHE A 850 17.84 38.41 -28.86
CA PHE A 850 17.52 39.70 -29.45
C PHE A 850 16.43 40.42 -28.64
N GLY A 851 16.81 41.28 -27.67
CA GLY A 851 15.82 42.18 -27.05
C GLY A 851 16.33 42.97 -25.86
N ASP A 852 16.79 42.28 -24.82
CA ASP A 852 17.28 42.88 -23.57
C ASP A 852 18.56 42.16 -23.14
N ARG A 853 19.58 42.92 -22.69
CA ARG A 853 20.85 42.42 -22.16
C ARG A 853 20.64 41.80 -20.77
N GLU A 854 19.85 40.75 -20.67
CA GLU A 854 19.68 40.02 -19.40
C GLU A 854 20.96 39.23 -19.09
N GLU A 855 21.51 39.43 -17.89
CA GLU A 855 22.69 38.68 -17.41
C GLU A 855 22.27 37.24 -17.07
N PHE A 856 23.19 36.28 -17.28
CA PHE A 856 22.89 34.84 -17.13
C PHE A 856 22.42 34.47 -15.71
N ASP A 857 22.92 35.16 -14.69
CA ASP A 857 22.52 34.96 -13.29
C ASP A 857 21.03 35.26 -13.06
N THR A 858 20.54 36.33 -13.67
CA THR A 858 19.15 36.79 -13.60
C THR A 858 18.24 35.80 -14.34
N ALA A 859 18.67 35.35 -15.52
CA ALA A 859 17.97 34.33 -16.28
C ALA A 859 17.90 32.99 -15.51
N LEU A 860 19.00 32.59 -14.87
CA LEU A 860 19.08 31.39 -14.04
C LEU A 860 18.16 31.48 -12.81
N GLN A 861 18.14 32.62 -12.12
CA GLN A 861 17.24 32.85 -11.00
C GLN A 861 15.78 32.74 -11.44
N ARG A 862 15.42 33.37 -12.57
CA ARG A 862 14.07 33.31 -13.13
C ARG A 862 13.67 31.89 -13.49
N VAL A 863 14.56 31.11 -14.09
CA VAL A 863 14.31 29.69 -14.37
C VAL A 863 14.11 28.90 -13.08
N SER A 864 14.94 29.12 -12.06
CA SER A 864 14.77 28.48 -10.75
C SER A 864 13.39 28.80 -10.13
N GLU A 865 12.91 30.03 -10.25
CA GLU A 865 11.59 30.47 -9.77
C GLU A 865 10.45 29.85 -10.60
N VAL A 866 10.53 29.84 -11.92
CA VAL A 866 9.55 29.18 -12.80
C VAL A 866 9.47 27.69 -12.49
N LEU A 867 10.61 27.04 -12.26
CA LEU A 867 10.62 25.62 -11.92
C LEU A 867 9.99 25.37 -10.54
N TYR A 868 10.30 26.22 -9.55
CA TYR A 868 9.70 26.17 -8.22
C TYR A 868 8.17 26.34 -8.27
N ASP A 869 7.66 27.30 -9.02
CA ASP A 869 6.23 27.62 -9.04
C ASP A 869 5.43 26.63 -9.90
N GLU A 870 5.91 26.28 -11.08
CA GLU A 870 5.14 25.52 -12.08
C GLU A 870 5.51 24.04 -12.17
N ALA A 871 6.77 23.68 -11.95
CA ALA A 871 7.27 22.34 -12.21
C ALA A 871 7.35 21.45 -10.97
N LEU A 872 7.65 21.99 -9.78
CA LEU A 872 7.74 21.19 -8.55
C LEU A 872 6.41 21.18 -7.80
N PRO A 873 5.75 20.01 -7.63
CA PRO A 873 4.59 19.91 -6.76
C PRO A 873 4.93 20.29 -5.32
N GLU A 874 3.96 20.87 -4.60
CA GLU A 874 4.14 21.38 -3.22
C GLU A 874 4.73 20.32 -2.27
N SER A 875 4.28 19.09 -2.40
CA SER A 875 4.74 17.94 -1.63
C SER A 875 6.19 17.54 -1.93
N VAL A 876 6.65 17.70 -3.17
CA VAL A 876 8.06 17.49 -3.57
C VAL A 876 8.91 18.60 -2.97
N ARG A 877 8.49 19.88 -3.10
CA ARG A 877 9.18 21.04 -2.49
C ARG A 877 9.29 20.91 -0.98
N PHE A 878 8.21 20.49 -0.33
CA PHE A 878 8.20 20.21 1.09
C PHE A 878 9.23 19.12 1.42
N THR A 879 9.25 18.01 0.69
CA THR A 879 10.17 16.89 0.97
C THR A 879 11.63 17.27 0.77
N THR A 880 11.96 17.94 -0.34
CA THR A 880 13.35 18.39 -0.61
C THR A 880 13.80 19.51 0.32
N SER A 881 12.89 20.32 0.85
CA SER A 881 13.26 21.37 1.82
C SER A 881 13.56 20.82 3.22
N GLN A 882 13.25 19.55 3.51
CA GLN A 882 13.50 18.94 4.83
C GLN A 882 14.97 18.59 5.09
N PHE A 883 15.81 18.47 4.05
CA PHE A 883 17.23 18.12 4.22
C PHE A 883 18.13 19.24 3.71
N GLU A 884 19.20 19.56 4.44
CA GLU A 884 20.13 20.62 4.04
C GLU A 884 21.04 20.20 2.87
N SER A 885 21.45 18.91 2.84
CA SER A 885 22.27 18.31 1.80
C SER A 885 22.18 16.78 1.82
N GLY A 886 22.57 16.13 0.73
CA GLY A 886 22.62 14.67 0.62
C GLY A 886 22.67 14.17 -0.82
N ALA A 887 22.66 12.85 -1.02
CA ALA A 887 22.60 12.24 -2.36
C ALA A 887 21.16 12.11 -2.84
N MET A 888 20.90 12.56 -4.07
CA MET A 888 19.58 12.52 -4.71
C MET A 888 19.65 11.78 -6.05
N SER A 889 18.85 10.73 -6.20
CA SER A 889 18.62 10.07 -7.49
C SER A 889 17.44 10.73 -8.18
N LEU A 890 17.62 11.13 -9.44
CA LEU A 890 16.58 11.72 -10.28
C LEU A 890 16.34 10.80 -11.47
N ASP A 891 15.28 9.99 -11.42
CA ASP A 891 14.90 9.09 -12.50
C ASP A 891 13.85 9.75 -13.39
N LEU A 892 14.14 9.88 -14.69
CA LEU A 892 13.30 10.60 -15.64
C LEU A 892 12.87 9.68 -16.78
N SER A 893 11.61 9.77 -17.19
CA SER A 893 11.18 9.16 -18.44
C SER A 893 11.88 9.77 -19.65
N LYS A 894 11.94 9.01 -20.75
CA LYS A 894 12.64 9.40 -21.99
C LYS A 894 12.16 10.73 -22.58
N SER A 895 10.86 11.00 -22.48
CA SER A 895 10.25 12.24 -22.97
C SER A 895 10.53 13.45 -22.09
N LEU A 896 11.07 13.26 -20.88
CA LEU A 896 11.32 14.29 -19.88
C LEU A 896 12.82 14.58 -19.64
N LEU A 897 13.74 14.03 -20.43
CA LEU A 897 15.18 14.24 -20.24
C LEU A 897 15.64 15.69 -20.39
N TRP A 898 14.90 16.48 -21.15
CA TRP A 898 15.12 17.92 -21.29
C TRP A 898 14.82 18.69 -20.00
N PHE A 899 14.12 18.10 -19.03
CA PHE A 899 13.59 18.78 -17.85
C PHE A 899 14.69 19.10 -16.82
N PRO A 900 15.04 20.39 -16.59
CA PRO A 900 16.21 20.77 -15.79
C PRO A 900 15.86 20.90 -14.30
N LEU A 901 15.22 19.88 -13.71
CA LEU A 901 14.67 19.96 -12.36
C LEU A 901 15.72 20.30 -11.30
N GLU A 902 16.97 19.86 -11.47
CA GLU A 902 18.04 20.17 -10.52
C GLU A 902 18.34 21.66 -10.36
N LEU A 903 17.95 22.50 -11.34
CA LEU A 903 18.08 23.97 -11.28
C LEU A 903 17.01 24.60 -10.39
N ALA A 904 15.96 23.87 -10.02
CA ALA A 904 14.86 24.41 -9.24
C ALA A 904 15.29 24.79 -7.82
N SER A 905 14.61 25.80 -7.27
CA SER A 905 14.54 25.98 -5.82
C SER A 905 13.41 25.12 -5.25
N ASP A 906 13.47 24.83 -3.96
CA ASP A 906 12.38 24.24 -3.16
C ASP A 906 11.92 25.18 -2.04
N GLY A 907 12.24 26.48 -2.15
CA GLY A 907 11.97 27.51 -1.15
C GLY A 907 13.20 27.87 -0.31
N GLN A 908 14.30 27.12 -0.45
CA GLN A 908 15.60 27.49 0.09
C GLN A 908 16.38 28.42 -0.86
N ARG A 909 17.38 29.13 -0.30
CA ARG A 909 18.17 30.14 -1.03
C ARG A 909 18.92 29.58 -2.24
N ASP A 910 19.44 28.36 -2.14
CA ASP A 910 20.25 27.73 -3.18
C ASP A 910 19.43 26.67 -3.95
N PRO A 911 19.63 26.54 -5.27
CA PRO A 911 18.97 25.51 -6.08
C PRO A 911 19.39 24.11 -5.66
N LEU A 912 18.57 23.12 -6.02
CA LEU A 912 18.75 21.72 -5.61
C LEU A 912 20.15 21.19 -5.91
N LEU A 913 20.73 21.49 -7.07
CA LEU A 913 22.05 21.01 -7.49
C LEU A 913 23.25 21.55 -6.67
N LEU A 914 23.06 22.59 -5.87
CA LEU A 914 24.07 23.07 -4.91
C LEU A 914 23.90 22.42 -3.53
N ARG A 915 22.69 21.98 -3.20
CA ARG A 915 22.38 21.34 -1.92
C ARG A 915 22.55 19.83 -1.98
N TYR A 916 22.11 19.22 -3.07
CA TYR A 916 22.11 17.77 -3.28
C TYR A 916 23.17 17.34 -4.28
N ALA A 917 23.79 16.20 -4.01
CA ALA A 917 24.59 15.44 -4.94
C ALA A 917 23.65 14.65 -5.86
N ILE A 918 23.29 15.26 -6.99
CA ILE A 918 22.26 14.74 -7.90
C ILE A 918 22.89 13.85 -8.98
N GLY A 919 22.28 12.68 -9.20
CA GLY A 919 22.58 11.79 -10.33
C GLY A 919 21.30 11.48 -11.11
N ARG A 920 21.35 11.65 -12.43
CA ARG A 920 20.22 11.38 -13.33
C ARG A 920 20.24 9.94 -13.85
N THR A 921 19.08 9.30 -13.89
CA THR A 921 18.84 8.01 -14.56
C THR A 921 17.63 8.12 -15.50
N VAL A 922 17.48 7.15 -16.41
CA VAL A 922 16.40 7.14 -17.41
C VAL A 922 15.51 5.91 -17.20
N SER A 923 14.23 6.13 -16.91
CA SER A 923 13.27 5.07 -16.57
C SER A 923 13.06 4.10 -17.74
N GLY A 924 13.05 2.79 -17.45
CA GLY A 924 12.79 1.73 -18.43
C GLY A 924 13.97 1.38 -19.37
N ASP A 925 15.14 1.95 -19.13
CA ASP A 925 16.38 1.57 -19.80
C ASP A 925 17.42 1.14 -18.75
N THR A 926 18.00 -0.05 -18.91
CA THR A 926 19.03 -0.63 -18.02
C THR A 926 20.39 0.08 -18.16
N LEU A 927 20.39 1.41 -18.34
CA LEU A 927 21.57 2.21 -18.70
C LEU A 927 22.51 2.49 -17.52
N ALA A 928 22.04 2.37 -16.27
CA ALA A 928 22.81 2.77 -15.08
C ALA A 928 23.23 1.61 -14.14
N ASP A 929 23.14 0.35 -14.59
CA ASP A 929 23.49 -0.82 -13.78
C ASP A 929 24.76 -1.54 -14.28
N ALA A 930 25.71 -0.77 -14.80
CA ALA A 930 26.99 -1.31 -15.26
C ALA A 930 27.78 -1.97 -14.11
N ASP A 931 28.48 -3.05 -14.45
CA ASP A 931 29.28 -3.83 -13.50
C ASP A 931 30.27 -2.94 -12.74
N GLY A 932 30.31 -3.10 -11.41
CA GLY A 932 31.26 -2.37 -10.58
C GLY A 932 32.70 -2.64 -11.00
N LEU A 933 33.50 -1.57 -11.17
CA LEU A 933 34.92 -1.66 -11.47
C LEU A 933 35.60 -2.62 -10.48
N ARG A 934 36.48 -3.50 -10.97
CA ARG A 934 37.38 -4.33 -10.14
C ARG A 934 38.71 -4.51 -10.87
N THR A 935 39.72 -3.72 -10.52
CA THR A 935 41.02 -3.74 -11.20
C THR A 935 42.20 -3.58 -10.25
N SER A 936 43.32 -4.21 -10.55
CA SER A 936 44.58 -3.97 -9.82
C SER A 936 45.23 -2.63 -10.17
N ARG A 937 44.82 -2.00 -11.30
CA ARG A 937 45.37 -0.71 -11.76
C ARG A 937 44.25 0.14 -12.35
N LEU A 938 43.97 1.27 -11.70
CA LEU A 938 43.11 2.30 -12.26
C LEU A 938 43.85 3.01 -13.40
N LYS A 939 43.22 3.13 -14.56
CA LYS A 939 43.75 3.79 -15.77
C LYS A 939 42.88 4.99 -16.10
N VAL A 940 43.50 6.15 -16.26
CA VAL A 940 42.81 7.41 -16.60
C VAL A 940 43.36 7.96 -17.90
N ALA A 941 42.52 8.10 -18.92
CA ALA A 941 42.87 8.75 -20.17
C ALA A 941 42.55 10.24 -20.08
N ILE A 942 43.49 11.09 -20.49
CA ILE A 942 43.33 12.54 -20.51
C ILE A 942 43.61 13.02 -21.93
N VAL A 943 42.63 13.68 -22.53
CA VAL A 943 42.64 14.19 -23.89
C VAL A 943 42.47 15.70 -23.87
N ALA A 944 43.45 16.41 -24.40
CA ALA A 944 43.44 17.85 -24.60
C ALA A 944 43.99 18.11 -26.01
N PRO A 945 43.11 18.14 -27.03
CA PRO A 945 43.55 18.17 -28.42
C PRO A 945 44.16 19.53 -28.78
N GLN A 946 45.15 19.47 -29.66
CA GLN A 946 45.57 20.62 -30.45
C GLN A 946 44.55 20.80 -31.58
N LEU A 947 44.17 22.05 -31.84
CA LEU A 947 43.26 22.40 -32.93
C LEU A 947 44.01 22.89 -34.17
N GLU A 948 43.28 23.07 -35.25
CA GLU A 948 43.82 23.68 -36.47
C GLU A 948 44.27 25.14 -36.22
N PRO A 949 45.27 25.65 -36.96
CA PRO A 949 45.78 27.01 -36.76
C PRO A 949 44.75 28.14 -36.94
N ASP A 950 43.64 27.87 -37.63
CA ASP A 950 42.51 28.79 -37.83
C ASP A 950 41.43 28.68 -36.74
N GLN A 951 41.55 27.72 -35.82
CA GLN A 951 40.69 27.56 -34.65
C GLN A 951 41.36 28.10 -33.38
N GLU A 952 40.60 28.79 -32.53
CA GLU A 952 41.13 29.35 -31.30
C GLU A 952 41.40 28.26 -30.25
N GLN A 953 42.66 28.13 -29.83
CA GLN A 953 43.04 27.23 -28.74
C GLN A 953 42.66 27.85 -27.39
N LEU A 954 41.87 27.12 -26.59
CA LEU A 954 41.48 27.54 -25.26
C LEU A 954 42.69 27.66 -24.31
N PRO A 955 42.91 28.82 -23.65
CA PRO A 955 44.13 29.09 -22.87
C PRO A 955 44.28 28.22 -21.61
N HIS A 956 43.20 27.73 -20.99
CA HIS A 956 43.25 26.97 -19.74
C HIS A 956 43.25 25.45 -19.90
N VAL A 957 42.91 24.91 -21.07
CA VAL A 957 42.85 23.45 -21.36
C VAL A 957 44.15 22.71 -21.01
N LYS A 958 45.31 23.29 -21.32
CA LYS A 958 46.61 22.66 -20.98
C LYS A 958 46.83 22.60 -19.46
N ALA A 959 46.42 23.63 -18.74
CA ALA A 959 46.52 23.68 -17.29
C ALA A 959 45.55 22.68 -16.64
N GLU A 960 44.33 22.56 -17.18
CA GLU A 960 43.35 21.57 -16.77
C GLU A 960 43.89 20.15 -16.89
N ALA A 961 44.36 19.76 -18.08
CA ALA A 961 44.89 18.42 -18.32
C ALA A 961 46.05 18.06 -17.38
N GLN A 962 46.92 19.04 -17.09
CA GLN A 962 48.02 18.86 -16.14
C GLN A 962 47.51 18.71 -14.70
N ASN A 963 46.58 19.55 -14.26
CA ASN A 963 46.01 19.50 -12.91
C ASN A 963 45.25 18.19 -12.65
N VAL A 964 44.45 17.73 -13.63
CA VAL A 964 43.76 16.43 -13.58
C VAL A 964 44.79 15.30 -13.50
N ALA A 965 45.85 15.35 -14.32
CA ALA A 965 46.90 14.35 -14.28
C ALA A 965 47.63 14.31 -12.93
N ASP A 966 47.86 15.45 -12.30
CA ASP A 966 48.54 15.51 -11.01
C ASP A 966 47.66 15.01 -9.86
N ALA A 967 46.35 15.30 -9.89
CA ALA A 967 45.38 14.75 -8.94
C ALA A 967 45.31 13.21 -9.02
N VAL A 968 45.27 12.67 -10.24
CA VAL A 968 45.22 11.22 -10.50
C VAL A 968 46.52 10.52 -10.09
N ARG A 969 47.69 11.10 -10.42
CA ARG A 969 49.01 10.55 -10.05
C ARG A 969 49.19 10.43 -8.54
N ALA A 970 48.67 11.39 -7.78
CA ALA A 970 48.79 11.41 -6.32
C ALA A 970 48.24 10.13 -5.65
N TRP A 971 47.38 9.38 -6.34
CA TRP A 971 46.78 8.12 -5.87
C TRP A 971 47.36 6.85 -6.50
N GLY A 972 48.41 6.96 -7.31
CA GLY A 972 49.04 5.80 -7.94
C GLY A 972 48.22 5.17 -9.07
N ALA A 973 47.25 5.89 -9.61
CA ALA A 973 46.58 5.52 -10.85
C ALA A 973 47.52 5.71 -12.06
N GLU A 974 47.38 4.84 -13.05
CA GLU A 974 48.11 4.87 -14.31
C GLU A 974 47.47 5.91 -15.23
N ILE A 975 48.28 6.81 -15.79
CA ILE A 975 47.79 7.88 -16.67
C ILE A 975 48.14 7.58 -18.12
N ILE A 976 47.12 7.60 -18.97
CA ILE A 976 47.24 7.58 -20.42
C ILE A 976 47.11 9.03 -20.89
N VAL A 977 48.24 9.73 -20.96
CA VAL A 977 48.26 11.08 -21.54
C VAL A 977 48.22 10.92 -23.06
N VAL A 978 47.10 11.31 -23.67
CA VAL A 978 46.95 11.26 -25.12
C VAL A 978 47.67 12.47 -25.72
N SER A 979 48.44 12.26 -26.79
CA SER A 979 49.14 13.34 -27.48
C SER A 979 48.14 14.41 -27.94
N PRO A 980 48.44 15.72 -27.82
CA PRO A 980 47.58 16.77 -28.37
C PRO A 980 47.34 16.62 -29.88
N ALA A 981 48.29 16.03 -30.61
CA ALA A 981 48.19 15.73 -32.03
C ALA A 981 47.76 14.27 -32.31
N ALA A 982 47.06 13.63 -31.35
CA ALA A 982 46.61 12.25 -31.52
C ALA A 982 45.54 12.12 -32.60
N THR A 983 45.60 11.04 -33.37
CA THR A 983 44.56 10.71 -34.35
C THR A 983 43.29 10.23 -33.65
N LYS A 984 42.13 10.34 -34.32
CA LYS A 984 40.86 9.78 -33.84
C LYS A 984 40.99 8.34 -33.34
N ALA A 985 41.71 7.50 -34.07
CA ALA A 985 41.94 6.09 -33.70
C ALA A 985 42.69 5.95 -32.36
N GLN A 986 43.68 6.82 -32.10
CA GLN A 986 44.43 6.82 -30.84
C GLN A 986 43.57 7.30 -29.67
N VAL A 987 42.69 8.27 -29.90
CA VAL A 987 41.72 8.76 -28.89
C VAL A 987 40.72 7.66 -28.54
N LEU A 988 40.14 6.98 -29.54
CA LEU A 988 39.22 5.86 -29.33
C LEU A 988 39.87 4.66 -28.63
N GLU A 989 41.14 4.39 -28.91
CA GLU A 989 41.90 3.34 -28.21
C GLU A 989 42.13 3.71 -26.73
N ALA A 990 42.52 4.96 -26.46
CA ALA A 990 42.67 5.45 -25.10
C ALA A 990 41.34 5.44 -24.33
N LEU A 991 40.24 5.79 -25.00
CA LEU A 991 38.88 5.70 -24.47
C LEU A 991 38.56 4.26 -24.01
N CYS A 992 38.62 3.28 -24.92
CA CYS A 992 38.27 1.89 -24.62
C CYS A 992 39.23 1.22 -23.62
N GLY A 993 40.49 1.65 -23.59
CA GLY A 993 41.54 1.12 -22.71
C GLY A 993 41.62 1.76 -21.32
N SER A 994 40.78 2.76 -21.04
CA SER A 994 40.74 3.49 -19.77
C SER A 994 39.53 3.12 -18.92
N HIS A 995 39.59 3.45 -17.64
CA HIS A 995 38.44 3.33 -16.73
C HIS A 995 37.80 4.70 -16.48
N LEU A 996 38.61 5.77 -16.48
CA LEU A 996 38.14 7.15 -16.45
C LEU A 996 38.65 7.85 -17.71
N PHE A 997 37.76 8.51 -18.44
CA PHE A 997 38.10 9.26 -19.64
C PHE A 997 37.80 10.74 -19.41
N HIS A 998 38.82 11.59 -19.52
CA HIS A 998 38.72 13.04 -19.40
C HIS A 998 39.01 13.68 -20.75
N TYR A 999 38.08 14.49 -21.25
CA TYR A 999 38.29 15.34 -22.40
C TYR A 999 38.18 16.80 -21.96
N ALA A 1000 39.13 17.64 -22.37
CA ALA A 1000 39.12 19.08 -22.12
C ALA A 1000 39.32 19.82 -23.45
N GLY A 1001 38.33 20.59 -23.88
CA GLY A 1001 38.39 21.32 -25.13
C GLY A 1001 37.01 21.78 -25.63
N HIS A 1002 36.96 22.24 -26.87
CA HIS A 1002 35.69 22.55 -27.52
C HIS A 1002 34.85 21.29 -27.72
N ALA A 1003 33.55 21.49 -27.84
CA ALA A 1003 32.59 20.50 -28.28
C ALA A 1003 31.48 21.22 -29.06
N GLU A 1004 30.93 20.55 -30.06
CA GLU A 1004 29.85 21.08 -30.88
C GLU A 1004 28.66 20.12 -30.82
N PHE A 1005 27.49 20.66 -30.45
CA PHE A 1005 26.24 19.93 -30.45
C PHE A 1005 25.45 20.29 -31.70
N ASP A 1006 25.12 19.29 -32.52
CA ASP A 1006 24.28 19.48 -33.70
C ASP A 1006 22.81 19.16 -33.33
N PRO A 1007 21.91 20.16 -33.24
CA PRO A 1007 20.52 19.94 -32.87
C PRO A 1007 19.69 19.27 -33.98
N LEU A 1008 20.17 19.23 -35.23
CA LEU A 1008 19.49 18.60 -36.36
C LEU A 1008 19.88 17.12 -36.52
N ASP A 1009 21.12 16.78 -36.15
CA ASP A 1009 21.63 15.41 -36.11
C ASP A 1009 22.53 15.21 -34.89
N ALA A 1010 21.92 14.91 -33.75
CA ALA A 1010 22.64 14.88 -32.49
C ALA A 1010 23.72 13.79 -32.41
N GLY A 1011 23.63 12.74 -33.23
CA GLY A 1011 24.67 11.72 -33.37
C GLY A 1011 25.96 12.24 -34.05
N GLU A 1012 25.85 13.28 -34.86
CA GLU A 1012 26.97 13.98 -35.51
C GLU A 1012 27.59 15.08 -34.64
N SER A 1013 27.06 15.31 -33.43
CA SER A 1013 27.72 16.13 -32.40
C SER A 1013 29.16 15.63 -32.19
N PHE A 1014 30.14 16.54 -32.10
CA PHE A 1014 31.54 16.15 -32.21
C PHE A 1014 32.49 16.87 -31.25
N LEU A 1015 33.60 16.19 -30.95
CA LEU A 1015 34.77 16.72 -30.26
C LEU A 1015 35.87 17.00 -31.30
N PRO A 1016 36.30 18.27 -31.49
CA PRO A 1016 37.36 18.59 -32.45
C PRO A 1016 38.70 17.94 -32.11
N LEU A 1017 39.41 17.46 -33.13
CA LEU A 1017 40.78 16.94 -33.04
C LEU A 1017 41.64 17.64 -34.12
N LEU A 1018 42.96 17.50 -34.03
CA LEU A 1018 43.84 17.99 -35.08
C LEU A 1018 43.55 17.25 -36.40
N ASN A 1019 43.12 17.98 -37.44
CA ASN A 1019 42.71 17.51 -38.76
C ASN A 1019 41.54 16.50 -38.79
N ASP A 1020 40.77 16.36 -37.71
CA ASP A 1020 39.68 15.37 -37.62
C ASP A 1020 38.66 15.78 -36.55
N ARG A 1021 37.62 14.98 -36.35
CA ARG A 1021 36.63 15.14 -35.28
C ARG A 1021 36.18 13.79 -34.75
N LEU A 1022 35.82 13.70 -33.49
CA LEU A 1022 35.26 12.49 -32.88
C LEU A 1022 33.76 12.69 -32.64
N THR A 1023 32.90 11.99 -33.37
CA THR A 1023 31.44 12.14 -33.24
C THR A 1023 30.86 11.28 -32.10
N ALA A 1024 29.71 11.66 -31.58
CA ALA A 1024 28.99 10.90 -30.56
C ALA A 1024 28.63 9.49 -31.07
N LYS A 1025 28.24 9.36 -32.35
CA LYS A 1025 28.01 8.07 -33.01
C LYS A 1025 29.24 7.18 -33.03
N GLU A 1026 30.40 7.73 -33.36
CA GLU A 1026 31.68 7.00 -33.36
C GLU A 1026 32.09 6.54 -31.95
N VAL A 1027 31.80 7.34 -30.91
CA VAL A 1027 32.00 6.96 -29.51
C VAL A 1027 31.11 5.77 -29.15
N ALA A 1028 29.81 5.83 -29.46
CA ALA A 1028 28.87 4.75 -29.17
C ALA A 1028 29.24 3.45 -29.91
N GLU A 1029 29.63 3.55 -31.19
CA GLU A 1029 30.10 2.42 -31.98
C GLU A 1029 31.37 1.81 -31.37
N ALA A 1030 32.35 2.63 -30.99
CA ALA A 1030 33.59 2.13 -30.39
C ALA A 1030 33.34 1.40 -29.06
N LEU A 1031 32.49 1.94 -28.19
CA LEU A 1031 32.18 1.35 -26.89
C LEU A 1031 31.33 0.08 -27.01
N SER A 1032 30.44 -0.01 -28.00
CA SER A 1032 29.60 -1.21 -28.23
C SER A 1032 30.35 -2.36 -28.93
N THR A 1033 31.28 -2.05 -29.83
CA THR A 1033 31.98 -3.05 -30.65
C THR A 1033 33.29 -3.55 -30.04
N ARG A 1034 33.90 -2.78 -29.13
CA ARG A 1034 35.19 -3.12 -28.50
C ARG A 1034 35.00 -3.47 -27.02
N PRO A 1035 35.73 -4.48 -26.50
CA PRO A 1035 35.78 -4.71 -25.07
C PRO A 1035 36.35 -3.47 -24.36
N ASN A 1036 35.57 -2.90 -23.44
CA ASN A 1036 35.97 -1.74 -22.67
C ASN A 1036 35.63 -1.94 -21.17
N GLN A 1037 36.24 -1.14 -20.30
CA GLN A 1037 35.97 -1.11 -18.85
C GLN A 1037 35.72 0.32 -18.37
N LEU A 1038 35.12 1.14 -19.24
CA LEU A 1038 34.93 2.55 -18.99
C LEU A 1038 33.86 2.77 -17.92
N LEU A 1039 34.29 3.32 -16.78
CA LEU A 1039 33.42 3.60 -15.64
C LEU A 1039 32.83 5.01 -15.73
N LEU A 1040 33.64 6.03 -16.04
CA LEU A 1040 33.20 7.42 -16.08
C LEU A 1040 33.85 8.15 -17.24
N ALA A 1041 33.04 8.83 -18.03
CA ALA A 1041 33.49 9.82 -18.99
C ALA A 1041 33.13 11.23 -18.48
N PHE A 1042 34.14 12.08 -18.30
CA PHE A 1042 33.95 13.51 -18.05
C PHE A 1042 34.40 14.27 -19.31
N ILE A 1043 33.42 14.76 -20.05
CA ILE A 1043 33.64 15.57 -21.25
C ILE A 1043 33.46 17.03 -20.87
N ASN A 1044 34.57 17.69 -20.56
CA ASN A 1044 34.61 19.10 -20.22
C ASN A 1044 34.66 19.95 -21.50
N GLY A 1045 33.50 20.09 -22.13
CA GLY A 1045 33.27 20.89 -23.33
C GLY A 1045 31.81 21.32 -23.43
N CYS A 1046 31.57 22.41 -24.17
CA CYS A 1046 30.27 23.09 -24.29
C CYS A 1046 29.15 22.18 -24.83
N GLY A 1047 27.98 22.18 -24.18
CA GLY A 1047 26.76 21.55 -24.72
C GLY A 1047 26.80 20.02 -24.81
N THR A 1048 27.77 19.36 -24.19
CA THR A 1048 28.01 17.91 -24.27
C THR A 1048 26.97 17.05 -23.54
N SER A 1049 26.13 17.63 -22.68
CA SER A 1049 25.02 16.90 -22.04
C SER A 1049 23.65 17.17 -22.67
N ARG A 1050 23.61 17.87 -23.82
CA ARG A 1050 22.38 18.08 -24.61
C ARG A 1050 22.02 16.78 -25.35
N GLU A 1051 20.73 16.48 -25.41
CA GLU A 1051 20.20 15.32 -26.13
C GLU A 1051 19.00 15.74 -27.01
N ALA A 1052 18.85 15.15 -28.20
CA ALA A 1052 17.62 15.21 -28.99
C ALA A 1052 16.57 14.23 -28.42
N SER A 1053 15.27 14.51 -28.62
CA SER A 1053 14.16 13.71 -28.07
C SER A 1053 14.37 12.19 -28.24
N TRP A 1054 14.41 11.45 -27.11
CA TRP A 1054 14.89 10.07 -27.04
C TRP A 1054 13.78 9.05 -27.39
N GLU A 1055 13.42 8.93 -28.68
CA GLU A 1055 12.42 7.96 -29.19
C GLU A 1055 13.09 6.73 -29.84
N ARG A 1056 12.78 5.52 -29.33
CA ARG A 1056 13.54 4.27 -29.59
C ARG A 1056 13.49 3.80 -31.05
N ALA A 1057 14.66 3.66 -31.70
CA ALA A 1057 15.11 2.49 -32.48
C ALA A 1057 16.52 2.74 -33.06
N GLU A 1058 17.57 2.49 -32.26
CA GLU A 1058 19.02 2.50 -32.62
C GLU A 1058 19.82 3.82 -32.60
N ASP A 1059 19.27 4.98 -32.22
CA ASP A 1059 19.99 6.25 -32.39
C ASP A 1059 20.75 6.77 -31.16
N VAL A 1060 21.88 7.45 -31.44
CA VAL A 1060 22.65 8.28 -30.50
C VAL A 1060 22.06 9.68 -30.54
N TYR A 1061 21.52 10.15 -29.42
CA TYR A 1061 20.83 11.44 -29.32
C TYR A 1061 21.73 12.57 -28.82
N GLY A 1062 23.02 12.31 -28.65
CA GLY A 1062 24.02 13.21 -28.08
C GLY A 1062 25.16 12.44 -27.43
N PHE A 1063 26.09 13.15 -26.77
CA PHE A 1063 27.19 12.46 -26.09
C PHE A 1063 26.73 11.70 -24.85
N ALA A 1064 25.75 12.18 -24.07
CA ALA A 1064 25.30 11.46 -22.89
C ALA A 1064 24.72 10.10 -23.27
N SER A 1065 23.85 10.01 -24.27
CA SER A 1065 23.35 8.71 -24.77
C SER A 1065 24.44 7.83 -25.39
N ALA A 1066 25.41 8.42 -26.11
CA ALA A 1066 26.55 7.68 -26.67
C ALA A 1066 27.36 6.93 -25.60
N PHE A 1067 27.59 7.57 -24.46
CA PHE A 1067 28.28 6.97 -23.33
C PHE A 1067 27.36 6.05 -22.52
N LEU A 1068 26.13 6.47 -22.17
CA LEU A 1068 25.25 5.68 -21.29
C LEU A 1068 24.84 4.32 -21.88
N ASN A 1069 24.75 4.20 -23.22
CA ASN A 1069 24.46 2.92 -23.87
C ASN A 1069 25.53 1.85 -23.63
N ASN A 1070 26.77 2.23 -23.29
CA ASN A 1070 27.93 1.31 -23.27
C ASN A 1070 29.02 1.63 -22.22
N ALA A 1071 28.82 2.62 -21.36
CA ALA A 1071 29.67 3.04 -20.26
C ALA A 1071 28.82 3.28 -19.00
N SER A 1072 29.43 3.23 -17.81
CA SER A 1072 28.63 3.30 -16.57
C SER A 1072 28.09 4.69 -16.27
N PHE A 1073 28.90 5.74 -16.42
CA PHE A 1073 28.54 7.10 -15.99
C PHE A 1073 29.09 8.18 -16.92
N PHE A 1074 28.40 9.32 -16.98
CA PHE A 1074 28.75 10.46 -17.84
C PHE A 1074 28.60 11.80 -17.13
N ILE A 1075 29.55 12.71 -17.37
CA ILE A 1075 29.49 14.13 -16.98
C ILE A 1075 29.72 14.99 -18.24
N GLY A 1076 28.79 15.91 -18.50
CA GLY A 1076 28.88 16.90 -19.58
C GLY A 1076 28.21 18.21 -19.18
N SER A 1077 28.25 19.22 -20.05
CA SER A 1077 27.64 20.55 -19.82
C SER A 1077 26.42 20.81 -20.69
N GLN A 1078 25.38 21.47 -20.17
CA GLN A 1078 24.12 21.73 -20.90
C GLN A 1078 24.22 22.89 -21.90
N TRP A 1079 25.11 23.85 -21.64
CA TRP A 1079 25.28 25.07 -22.44
C TRP A 1079 26.77 25.49 -22.47
N PRO A 1080 27.14 26.51 -23.25
CA PRO A 1080 28.53 27.00 -23.28
C PRO A 1080 29.06 27.34 -21.89
N ILE A 1081 30.27 26.88 -21.59
CA ILE A 1081 30.98 27.13 -20.32
C ILE A 1081 32.17 28.05 -20.55
N GLN A 1082 32.56 28.78 -19.51
CA GLN A 1082 33.69 29.72 -19.60
C GLN A 1082 34.98 28.98 -19.26
N ASP A 1083 35.98 29.04 -20.15
CA ASP A 1083 37.26 28.32 -20.02
C ASP A 1083 38.00 28.64 -18.70
N GLU A 1084 37.89 29.90 -18.23
CA GLU A 1084 38.48 30.35 -16.96
C GLU A 1084 37.95 29.60 -15.73
N PHE A 1085 36.71 29.10 -15.78
CA PHE A 1085 36.06 28.38 -14.69
C PHE A 1085 36.03 26.86 -14.93
N ALA A 1086 36.08 26.40 -16.18
CA ALA A 1086 36.08 24.98 -16.55
C ALA A 1086 37.29 24.23 -15.97
N ALA A 1087 38.49 24.81 -16.05
CA ALA A 1087 39.70 24.18 -15.53
C ALA A 1087 39.73 24.05 -13.99
N PRO A 1088 39.38 25.10 -13.20
CA PRO A 1088 39.16 24.98 -11.76
C PRO A 1088 38.07 23.97 -11.39
N PHE A 1089 36.98 23.91 -12.15
CA PHE A 1089 35.89 22.97 -11.92
C PHE A 1089 36.36 21.51 -11.99
N ALA A 1090 37.00 21.13 -13.11
CA ALA A 1090 37.56 19.79 -13.29
C ALA A 1090 38.62 19.49 -12.23
N THR A 1091 39.49 20.45 -11.91
CA THR A 1091 40.50 20.29 -10.87
C THR A 1091 39.87 20.02 -9.49
N ALA A 1092 38.82 20.74 -9.13
CA ALA A 1092 38.09 20.54 -7.87
C ALA A 1092 37.42 19.17 -7.84
N PHE A 1093 36.75 18.76 -8.92
CA PHE A 1093 36.13 17.44 -9.05
C PHE A 1093 37.14 16.31 -8.83
N TYR A 1094 38.26 16.31 -9.57
CA TYR A 1094 39.26 15.25 -9.46
C TYR A 1094 39.97 15.20 -8.10
N ARG A 1095 40.08 16.33 -7.39
CA ARG A 1095 40.61 16.36 -6.01
C ARG A 1095 39.67 15.73 -4.99
N GLN A 1096 38.36 15.78 -5.22
CA GLN A 1096 37.36 15.25 -4.28
C GLN A 1096 37.14 13.74 -4.43
N ILE A 1097 37.19 13.22 -5.67
CA ILE A 1097 37.18 11.77 -5.91
C ILE A 1097 38.48 11.09 -5.42
N PHE A 1098 39.56 11.86 -5.20
CA PHE A 1098 40.88 11.39 -4.76
C PHE A 1098 41.43 12.24 -3.56
N PRO A 1099 41.06 11.96 -2.30
CA PRO A 1099 41.44 12.79 -1.15
C PRO A 1099 42.95 12.86 -0.89
N THR A 1100 43.44 13.91 -0.22
CA THR A 1100 44.89 14.18 -0.11
C THR A 1100 45.68 13.11 0.67
N SER A 1101 46.93 12.89 0.24
CA SER A 1101 47.81 11.81 0.70
C SER A 1101 48.20 11.84 2.20
N TYR A 1102 48.02 12.98 2.89
CA TYR A 1102 48.28 13.12 4.32
C TYR A 1102 47.27 12.35 5.20
N GLY A 1103 46.05 12.10 4.70
CA GLY A 1103 45.00 11.35 5.41
C GLY A 1103 45.07 9.82 5.24
N LEU A 1104 45.70 9.36 4.15
CA LEU A 1104 45.77 7.93 3.80
C LEU A 1104 46.55 7.11 4.82
N TRP A 1105 47.64 7.66 5.37
CA TRP A 1105 48.47 6.94 6.34
C TRP A 1105 47.73 6.69 7.67
N TRP A 1106 46.96 7.68 8.15
CA TRP A 1106 46.19 7.52 9.37
C TRP A 1106 44.97 6.61 9.21
N ARG A 1107 44.28 6.67 8.07
CA ARG A 1107 43.15 5.78 7.74
C ARG A 1107 43.59 4.32 7.56
N LEU A 1108 44.72 4.09 6.90
CA LEU A 1108 45.32 2.76 6.74
C LEU A 1108 45.68 2.12 8.09
N ILE A 1109 46.19 2.90 9.06
CA ILE A 1109 46.52 2.42 10.41
C ILE A 1109 45.25 2.05 11.20
N ARG A 1110 44.14 2.79 11.02
CA ARG A 1110 42.85 2.51 11.67
C ARG A 1110 42.04 1.41 10.98
N ARG A 1111 42.47 0.95 9.80
CA ARG A 1111 41.73 0.04 8.90
C ARG A 1111 40.41 0.65 8.39
N ASP A 1112 40.37 1.97 8.21
CA ASP A 1112 39.25 2.64 7.55
C ASP A 1112 39.27 2.37 6.04
N GLU A 1113 38.10 2.36 5.39
CA GLU A 1113 37.97 2.23 3.94
C GLU A 1113 38.70 3.39 3.23
N LEU A 1114 39.57 3.08 2.26
CA LEU A 1114 40.28 4.09 1.47
C LEU A 1114 39.42 4.53 0.29
N SER A 1115 38.52 5.48 0.51
CA SER A 1115 37.62 6.01 -0.52
C SER A 1115 37.66 7.54 -0.64
N GLY A 1116 37.34 8.05 -1.83
CA GLY A 1116 36.99 9.46 -2.07
C GLY A 1116 35.52 9.76 -1.81
N LEU A 1117 35.09 10.99 -2.12
CA LEU A 1117 33.66 11.33 -2.18
C LEU A 1117 32.99 10.62 -3.37
N SER A 1118 31.66 10.53 -3.38
CA SER A 1118 30.94 10.03 -4.55
C SER A 1118 31.13 10.96 -5.75
N PHE A 1119 30.89 10.47 -6.97
CA PHE A 1119 31.01 11.28 -8.17
C PHE A 1119 30.07 12.51 -8.12
N ALA A 1120 28.80 12.32 -7.74
CA ALA A 1120 27.86 13.42 -7.62
C ALA A 1120 28.20 14.41 -6.50
N GLU A 1121 28.71 13.94 -5.35
CA GLU A 1121 29.14 14.84 -4.27
C GLU A 1121 30.41 15.62 -4.66
N SER A 1122 31.34 14.95 -5.36
CA SER A 1122 32.53 15.62 -5.92
C SER A 1122 32.15 16.70 -6.92
N LEU A 1123 31.11 16.45 -7.74
CA LEU A 1123 30.57 17.43 -8.66
C LEU A 1123 29.93 18.60 -7.91
N ARG A 1124 29.11 18.33 -6.89
CA ARG A 1124 28.50 19.37 -6.04
C ARG A 1124 29.55 20.27 -5.37
N GLN A 1125 30.63 19.68 -4.86
CA GLN A 1125 31.75 20.43 -4.28
C GLN A 1125 32.50 21.27 -5.33
N ALA A 1126 32.65 20.78 -6.55
CA ALA A 1126 33.24 21.56 -7.65
C ALA A 1126 32.39 22.78 -8.01
N ARG A 1127 31.05 22.66 -7.94
CA ARG A 1127 30.15 23.81 -8.15
C ARG A 1127 30.34 24.89 -7.10
N HIS A 1128 30.39 24.52 -5.82
CA HIS A 1128 30.67 25.46 -4.73
C HIS A 1128 32.02 26.14 -4.92
N ALA A 1129 33.07 25.36 -5.23
CA ALA A 1129 34.41 25.89 -5.43
C ALA A 1129 34.48 26.94 -6.55
N VAL A 1130 33.75 26.75 -7.66
CA VAL A 1130 33.71 27.70 -8.77
C VAL A 1130 32.79 28.88 -8.49
N ARG A 1131 31.62 28.66 -7.88
CA ARG A 1131 30.67 29.72 -7.48
C ARG A 1131 31.34 30.76 -6.57
N GLU A 1132 32.22 30.32 -5.68
CA GLU A 1132 32.98 31.21 -4.79
C GLU A 1132 34.06 32.04 -5.51
N MET A 1133 34.44 31.70 -6.75
CA MET A 1133 35.49 32.41 -7.49
C MET A 1133 35.02 33.71 -8.11
N SER A 1134 33.78 33.76 -8.62
CA SER A 1134 33.22 34.96 -9.28
C SER A 1134 31.70 34.85 -9.41
N PHE A 1135 31.01 36.00 -9.41
CA PHE A 1135 29.58 36.09 -9.74
C PHE A 1135 29.31 35.77 -11.22
N THR A 1136 30.28 35.97 -12.12
CA THR A 1136 30.16 35.60 -13.54
C THR A 1136 30.25 34.09 -13.79
N SER A 1137 30.58 33.31 -12.75
CA SER A 1137 30.77 31.87 -12.85
C SER A 1137 29.45 31.07 -12.88
N ASP A 1138 28.31 31.76 -12.71
CA ASP A 1138 26.97 31.18 -12.69
C ASP A 1138 26.69 30.31 -13.91
N GLN A 1139 27.08 30.77 -15.09
CA GLN A 1139 27.00 30.00 -16.33
C GLN A 1139 27.78 28.68 -16.28
N THR A 1140 28.95 28.67 -15.65
CA THR A 1140 29.80 27.46 -15.64
C THR A 1140 29.38 26.48 -14.56
N TRP A 1141 29.20 26.89 -13.30
CA TRP A 1141 28.89 25.94 -12.23
C TRP A 1141 27.51 25.31 -12.35
N SER A 1142 26.54 25.97 -12.97
CA SER A 1142 25.18 25.42 -13.14
C SER A 1142 25.05 24.48 -14.35
N SER A 1143 26.01 24.51 -15.28
CA SER A 1143 25.93 23.79 -16.57
C SER A 1143 26.07 22.27 -16.50
N TYR A 1144 26.86 21.75 -15.57
CA TYR A 1144 27.25 20.33 -15.60
C TYR A 1144 26.09 19.42 -15.19
N VAL A 1145 26.00 18.24 -15.77
CA VAL A 1145 25.02 17.18 -15.42
C VAL A 1145 25.76 15.89 -15.21
N PHE A 1146 25.40 15.17 -14.14
CA PHE A 1146 25.87 13.82 -13.90
C PHE A 1146 24.76 12.81 -14.21
N TYR A 1147 25.03 11.91 -15.15
CA TYR A 1147 24.18 10.76 -15.42
C TYR A 1147 24.80 9.53 -14.77
N GLY A 1148 24.09 8.96 -13.80
CA GLY A 1148 24.60 7.88 -12.96
C GLY A 1148 24.06 7.84 -11.54
N ASP A 1149 24.51 6.83 -10.80
CA ASP A 1149 24.19 6.64 -9.38
C ASP A 1149 24.89 7.70 -8.51
N PRO A 1150 24.12 8.54 -7.77
CA PRO A 1150 24.67 9.66 -7.01
C PRO A 1150 25.57 9.26 -5.83
N THR A 1151 25.48 8.01 -5.38
CA THR A 1151 26.25 7.50 -4.23
C THR A 1151 27.55 6.81 -4.63
N ARG A 1152 27.74 6.56 -5.93
CA ARG A 1152 28.85 5.74 -6.42
C ARG A 1152 30.19 6.42 -6.17
N ARG A 1153 31.12 5.69 -5.53
CA ARG A 1153 32.48 6.16 -5.21
C ARG A 1153 33.57 5.15 -5.53
N LEU A 1154 34.79 5.63 -5.76
CA LEU A 1154 35.99 4.81 -5.92
C LEU A 1154 36.54 4.39 -4.54
N VAL A 1155 36.93 3.13 -4.44
CA VAL A 1155 37.49 2.50 -3.23
C VAL A 1155 38.77 1.75 -3.59
N LEU A 1156 39.77 1.81 -2.71
CA LEU A 1156 40.98 1.00 -2.76
C LEU A 1156 41.00 0.02 -1.58
N GLY A 1157 40.64 -1.24 -1.83
CA GLY A 1157 40.37 -2.25 -0.79
C GLY A 1157 41.25 -3.50 -0.86
#